data_AF-A0A167S1W8-F1
#
_entry.id   AF-A0A167S1W8-F1
#
_cell.length_a   1.000
_cell.length_b   1.000
_cell.length_c   1.000
_cell.angle_alpha   90.00
_cell.angle_beta   90.00
_cell.angle_gamma   90.00
#
_symmetry.space_group_name_H-M   'P 1'
#
loop_
_entity.id
_entity.type
_entity.pdbx_description
1 polymer ?
#
loop_
_entity_poly.entity_id
_entity_poly.type
_entity_poly.pdbx_seq_one_letter_code
_entity_poly.pdbx_strand_id
1 'polypeptide(L)'
;MDLLHSAGFVSYVTELINQQHIPGLAIAIIHNDQIASAGYGHASLDPETPCTADTLFDIASSAKSLTAAAVGLLVDDNDMFPDMQYDAVMSTLLPEDFVMSGEGYTEGVTVEDILSHRSGMPSHDDSYMTVRAAKPDNARSITRNLRNLPVAAPIRSKYIYCNMMYTVATHLVEVKSGQDFGTFLEERFFKPLDMASTTLQPSSARSKGFESRMATGYTWKRANSTYHGLENPDCPEGQGAGSVISSVNDFIKFVKAFMNCEDPINKNVYEGLVRLRSFVNPNPGRRKRHTSPVAYAAGLDIYFYKGHMVVGHNGVFSGFGSRFFFLPDFSFGAVIMGNSDGANGVATTLVQKLIDDLLGVTDERPHDSKSKAIRPVEIRGPKPQAEAKDANPMSKNQGKKEKKKQEKKTQAKKSQGIQKGQVNEQRPKRNTPQPPTMPLSAYAGNYWNPGYHNLLVQIRDDALFIDATDRSMGFTLKFEHVSDDRKFDAHLTDWLDGSDDIVKAEFVIEDAQVTRLGLQLEEMLKEMIWFKKKDGVRSGAARVQNPLFRGVVFSPTLGTTPLFYNAIAQAVASAGYIVVSIEHPYDAEFLEFPDRSNVTAANITDAQVPLGVNNRARDVSFVLDQLSTKDGVAALLPGTGAPGLKARRVAIYGHSVGGAAAAEAMRLDCRVVAGANLDGSMF
;
A
#
# COMPACT_ATOMS: atom_id res chain seq x y z
N MET A 1 -7.10 22.95 30.35
CA MET A 1 -6.12 22.25 29.49
C MET A 1 -5.72 20.89 30.05
N ASP A 2 -5.57 20.76 31.36
CA ASP A 2 -5.12 19.58 32.12
C ASP A 2 -5.90 18.26 31.92
N LEU A 3 -6.97 18.25 31.10
CA LEU A 3 -7.79 17.08 30.81
C LEU A 3 -6.94 15.86 30.41
N LEU A 4 -5.98 16.05 29.49
CA LEU A 4 -5.13 14.97 28.96
C LEU A 4 -4.25 14.29 30.03
N HIS A 5 -3.92 15.00 31.11
CA HIS A 5 -3.11 14.49 32.22
C HIS A 5 -3.97 14.10 33.44
N SER A 6 -5.28 14.36 33.41
CA SER A 6 -6.19 14.00 34.50
C SER A 6 -6.33 12.48 34.62
N ALA A 7 -6.20 11.93 35.83
CA ALA A 7 -6.15 10.48 36.05
C ALA A 7 -7.35 9.71 35.46
N GLY A 8 -8.54 10.32 35.44
CA GLY A 8 -9.74 9.74 34.82
C GLY A 8 -9.65 9.64 33.30
N PHE A 9 -9.13 10.67 32.62
CA PHE A 9 -8.94 10.66 31.17
C PHE A 9 -7.79 9.75 30.76
N VAL A 10 -6.67 9.79 31.49
CA VAL A 10 -5.52 8.88 31.29
C VAL A 10 -5.98 7.43 31.40
N SER A 11 -6.76 7.09 32.43
CA SER A 11 -7.33 5.74 32.61
C SER A 11 -8.26 5.36 31.44
N TYR A 12 -9.12 6.27 31.00
CA TYR A 12 -10.05 6.02 29.90
C TYR A 12 -9.35 5.80 28.54
N VAL A 13 -8.33 6.60 28.21
CA VAL A 13 -7.51 6.39 27.00
C VAL A 13 -6.76 5.07 27.10
N THR A 14 -6.16 4.77 28.27
CA THR A 14 -5.44 3.52 28.53
C THR A 14 -6.35 2.30 28.37
N GLU A 15 -7.60 2.37 28.84
CA GLU A 15 -8.57 1.30 28.64
C GLU A 15 -8.91 1.12 27.15
N LEU A 16 -9.16 2.21 26.42
CA LEU A 16 -9.49 2.16 24.99
C LEU A 16 -8.37 1.57 24.11
N ILE A 17 -7.10 1.96 24.35
CA ILE A 17 -5.98 1.41 23.57
C ILE A 17 -5.75 -0.07 23.86
N ASN A 18 -5.92 -0.49 25.13
CA ASN A 18 -5.83 -1.91 25.52
C ASN A 18 -6.99 -2.74 24.92
N GLN A 19 -8.22 -2.23 24.92
CA GLN A 19 -9.38 -2.93 24.34
C GLN A 19 -9.26 -3.12 22.81
N GLN A 20 -8.60 -2.17 22.12
CA GLN A 20 -8.46 -2.20 20.66
C GLN A 20 -7.11 -2.74 20.18
N HIS A 21 -6.18 -3.07 21.08
CA HIS A 21 -4.83 -3.55 20.78
C HIS A 21 -4.03 -2.52 19.95
N ILE A 22 -3.91 -1.30 20.49
CA ILE A 22 -3.11 -0.21 19.92
C ILE A 22 -1.89 -0.02 20.82
N PRO A 23 -0.65 -0.21 20.32
CA PRO A 23 0.55 -0.05 21.14
C PRO A 23 0.73 1.37 21.70
N GLY A 24 0.48 2.40 20.89
CA GLY A 24 0.63 3.80 21.26
C GLY A 24 -0.35 4.74 20.55
N LEU A 25 -0.76 5.79 21.26
CA LEU A 25 -1.69 6.82 20.81
C LEU A 25 -1.19 8.20 21.26
N ALA A 26 -1.25 9.20 20.39
CA ALA A 26 -0.99 10.60 20.70
C ALA A 26 -2.25 11.44 20.48
N ILE A 27 -2.43 12.48 21.30
CA ILE A 27 -3.56 13.41 21.27
C ILE A 27 -3.03 14.84 21.42
N ALA A 28 -3.52 15.77 20.59
CA ALA A 28 -3.44 17.21 20.82
C ALA A 28 -4.85 17.83 20.75
N ILE A 29 -5.16 18.77 21.63
CA ILE A 29 -6.43 19.51 21.70
C ILE A 29 -6.11 21.01 21.66
N ILE A 30 -6.88 21.76 20.88
CA ILE A 30 -6.89 23.23 20.88
C ILE A 30 -8.23 23.76 21.38
N HIS A 31 -8.21 24.81 22.21
CA HIS A 31 -9.40 25.55 22.63
C HIS A 31 -9.04 27.02 22.90
N ASN A 32 -9.59 27.96 22.12
CA ASN A 32 -9.29 29.40 22.21
C ASN A 32 -7.77 29.67 22.21
N ASP A 33 -7.11 29.20 21.14
CA ASP A 33 -5.66 29.24 20.89
C ASP A 33 -4.75 28.51 21.90
N GLN A 34 -5.27 28.06 23.04
CA GLN A 34 -4.53 27.22 23.98
C GLN A 34 -4.45 25.79 23.43
N ILE A 35 -3.24 25.24 23.33
CA ILE A 35 -2.98 23.86 22.91
C ILE A 35 -2.50 23.06 24.14
N ALA A 36 -2.95 21.80 24.25
CA ALA A 36 -2.36 20.80 25.14
C ALA A 36 -2.27 19.45 24.42
N SER A 37 -1.24 18.67 24.73
CA SER A 37 -0.99 17.40 24.06
C SER A 37 -0.37 16.35 24.99
N ALA A 38 -0.56 15.07 24.65
CA ALA A 38 -0.06 13.93 25.40
C ALA A 38 0.14 12.70 24.49
N GLY A 39 1.09 11.84 24.86
CA GLY A 39 1.24 10.49 24.33
C GLY A 39 0.89 9.44 25.39
N TYR A 40 0.44 8.28 24.93
CA TYR A 40 0.01 7.14 25.75
C TYR A 40 0.53 5.85 25.11
N GLY A 41 1.06 4.92 25.90
CA GLY A 41 1.64 3.67 25.37
C GLY A 41 2.98 3.87 24.67
N HIS A 42 3.23 3.10 23.60
CA HIS A 42 4.54 2.95 22.96
C HIS A 42 4.52 3.19 21.44
N ALA A 43 5.46 3.99 20.95
CA ALA A 43 5.71 4.26 19.53
C ALA A 43 6.34 3.06 18.81
N SER A 44 7.18 2.29 19.50
CA SER A 44 7.65 0.96 19.10
C SER A 44 7.64 0.02 20.30
N LEU A 45 7.42 -1.27 20.03
CA LEU A 45 7.52 -2.37 20.99
C LEU A 45 8.88 -3.08 20.92
N ASP A 46 9.68 -2.83 19.87
CA ASP A 46 11.03 -3.39 19.71
C ASP A 46 11.93 -2.40 18.95
N PRO A 47 12.88 -1.73 19.63
CA PRO A 47 12.98 -1.63 21.09
C PRO A 47 11.78 -0.86 21.68
N GLU A 48 11.37 -1.20 22.91
CA GLU A 48 10.28 -0.50 23.60
C GLU A 48 10.57 1.00 23.73
N THR A 49 9.74 1.82 23.08
CA THR A 49 9.94 3.26 22.92
C THR A 49 8.65 3.99 23.29
N PRO A 50 8.64 4.86 24.32
CA PRO A 50 7.43 5.59 24.73
C PRO A 50 6.79 6.44 23.63
N CYS A 51 5.46 6.42 23.56
CA CYS A 51 4.69 7.32 22.71
C CYS A 51 4.63 8.72 23.34
N THR A 52 4.91 9.76 22.56
CA THR A 52 4.85 11.17 22.98
C THR A 52 3.96 11.98 22.03
N ALA A 53 3.72 13.25 22.34
CA ALA A 53 3.03 14.18 21.43
C ALA A 53 3.86 14.54 20.19
N ASP A 54 5.17 14.26 20.20
CA ASP A 54 6.14 14.51 19.12
C ASP A 54 6.56 13.24 18.37
N THR A 55 5.98 12.09 18.73
CA THR A 55 6.05 10.84 17.93
C THR A 55 5.41 11.08 16.57
N LEU A 56 6.08 10.59 15.52
CA LEU A 56 5.66 10.73 14.14
C LEU A 56 4.91 9.49 13.65
N PHE A 57 3.74 9.71 13.07
CA PHE A 57 2.87 8.68 12.49
C PHE A 57 2.61 9.00 11.02
N ASP A 58 2.30 7.99 10.22
CA ASP A 58 1.63 8.24 8.94
C ASP A 58 0.19 8.68 9.22
N ILE A 59 -0.18 9.89 8.78
CA ILE A 59 -1.54 10.39 9.00
C ILE A 59 -2.55 9.77 8.03
N ALA A 60 -2.10 8.94 7.08
CA ALA A 60 -2.88 8.28 6.05
C ALA A 60 -3.85 9.26 5.36
N SER A 61 -5.10 8.87 5.17
CA SER A 61 -6.09 9.69 4.46
C SER A 61 -6.42 11.06 5.10
N SER A 62 -5.93 11.40 6.30
CA SER A 62 -5.99 12.78 6.79
C SER A 62 -5.11 13.74 5.97
N ALA A 63 -4.13 13.23 5.20
CA ALA A 63 -3.33 14.02 4.25
C ALA A 63 -4.16 14.67 3.13
N LYS A 64 -5.37 14.14 2.84
CA LYS A 64 -6.26 14.67 1.80
C LYS A 64 -6.68 16.12 2.04
N SER A 65 -6.72 16.58 3.31
CA SER A 65 -7.01 17.98 3.62
C SER A 65 -5.84 18.93 3.29
N LEU A 66 -4.58 18.49 3.43
CA LEU A 66 -3.40 19.23 2.96
C LEU A 66 -3.39 19.32 1.42
N THR A 67 -3.68 18.21 0.73
CA THR A 67 -3.76 18.18 -0.74
C THR A 67 -4.88 19.07 -1.27
N ALA A 68 -6.05 19.04 -0.64
CA ALA A 68 -7.14 19.95 -0.98
C ALA A 68 -6.75 21.42 -0.70
N ALA A 69 -6.12 21.71 0.45
CA ALA A 69 -5.64 23.05 0.77
C ALA A 69 -4.58 23.55 -0.22
N ALA A 70 -3.66 22.70 -0.66
CA ALA A 70 -2.64 23.03 -1.66
C ALA A 70 -3.26 23.48 -2.99
N VAL A 71 -4.28 22.75 -3.48
CA VAL A 71 -5.07 23.18 -4.64
C VAL A 71 -5.87 24.45 -4.32
N GLY A 72 -6.40 24.58 -3.10
CA GLY A 72 -7.09 25.79 -2.62
C GLY A 72 -6.22 27.05 -2.68
N LEU A 73 -4.93 26.96 -2.34
CA LEU A 73 -3.99 28.08 -2.50
C LEU A 73 -3.83 28.46 -3.97
N LEU A 74 -3.69 27.50 -4.88
CA LEU A 74 -3.58 27.77 -6.32
C LEU A 74 -4.86 28.39 -6.91
N VAL A 75 -6.04 28.15 -6.31
CA VAL A 75 -7.31 28.75 -6.74
C VAL A 75 -7.52 30.18 -6.22
N ASP A 76 -6.99 30.50 -5.03
CA ASP A 76 -7.02 31.86 -4.46
C ASP A 76 -5.94 32.77 -5.08
N ASP A 77 -4.78 32.19 -5.42
CA ASP A 77 -3.61 32.81 -6.09
C ASP A 77 -3.87 33.04 -7.60
N ASN A 78 -5.06 33.56 -7.92
CA ASN A 78 -5.61 33.75 -9.26
C ASN A 78 -4.80 34.72 -10.14
N ASP A 79 -3.97 35.59 -9.55
CA ASP A 79 -3.07 36.46 -10.30
C ASP A 79 -1.90 35.67 -10.93
N MET A 80 -1.45 34.57 -10.30
CA MET A 80 -0.44 33.66 -10.86
C MET A 80 -1.07 32.47 -11.61
N PHE A 81 -2.24 32.00 -11.18
CA PHE A 81 -2.91 30.82 -11.74
C PHE A 81 -4.37 31.10 -12.17
N PRO A 82 -4.61 32.03 -13.11
CA PRO A 82 -5.97 32.47 -13.48
C PRO A 82 -6.87 31.40 -14.12
N ASP A 83 -6.33 30.23 -14.47
CA ASP A 83 -7.10 29.07 -14.95
C ASP A 83 -7.37 28.02 -13.86
N MET A 84 -6.75 28.13 -12.68
CA MET A 84 -7.01 27.27 -11.53
C MET A 84 -8.30 27.69 -10.84
N GLN A 85 -9.42 27.08 -11.24
CA GLN A 85 -10.72 27.27 -10.60
C GLN A 85 -11.34 25.93 -10.22
N TYR A 86 -12.18 25.90 -9.18
CA TYR A 86 -12.82 24.65 -8.72
C TYR A 86 -13.69 23.99 -9.81
N ASP A 87 -14.29 24.76 -10.71
CA ASP A 87 -15.07 24.29 -11.86
C ASP A 87 -14.26 24.18 -13.17
N ALA A 88 -12.95 24.45 -13.15
CA ALA A 88 -12.07 24.22 -14.30
C ALA A 88 -11.95 22.71 -14.60
N VAL A 89 -11.96 22.38 -15.90
CA VAL A 89 -11.93 21.00 -16.40
C VAL A 89 -10.49 20.45 -16.35
N MET A 90 -10.33 19.26 -15.79
CA MET A 90 -9.01 18.66 -15.52
C MET A 90 -8.17 18.44 -16.79
N SER A 91 -8.78 18.09 -17.92
CA SER A 91 -8.07 17.97 -19.21
C SER A 91 -7.65 19.30 -19.83
N THR A 92 -8.26 20.42 -19.44
CA THR A 92 -7.78 21.77 -19.83
C THR A 92 -6.54 22.15 -19.02
N LEU A 93 -6.47 21.72 -17.76
CA LEU A 93 -5.32 21.99 -16.87
C LEU A 93 -4.14 21.02 -17.10
N LEU A 94 -4.42 19.80 -17.54
CA LEU A 94 -3.45 18.70 -17.73
C LEU A 94 -3.61 17.97 -19.08
N PRO A 95 -3.58 18.67 -20.25
CA PRO A 95 -3.99 18.11 -21.54
C PRO A 95 -3.18 16.88 -22.02
N GLU A 96 -1.90 16.80 -21.66
CA GLU A 96 -1.03 15.67 -22.04
C GLU A 96 -1.27 14.40 -21.20
N ASP A 97 -1.84 14.56 -20.00
CA ASP A 97 -1.76 13.56 -18.93
C ASP A 97 -3.13 13.08 -18.44
N PHE A 98 -4.09 13.99 -18.24
CA PHE A 98 -5.43 13.67 -17.75
C PHE A 98 -6.38 13.26 -18.89
N VAL A 99 -6.63 11.95 -18.98
CA VAL A 99 -7.62 11.35 -19.90
C VAL A 99 -8.31 10.21 -19.15
N MET A 100 -9.64 10.13 -19.20
CA MET A 100 -10.44 9.06 -18.57
C MET A 100 -11.09 8.17 -19.63
N SER A 101 -11.36 6.90 -19.29
CA SER A 101 -11.84 5.89 -20.25
C SER A 101 -13.30 6.06 -20.70
N GLY A 102 -14.08 6.90 -20.01
CA GLY A 102 -15.53 7.04 -20.23
C GLY A 102 -15.87 8.21 -21.16
N GLU A 103 -16.91 8.03 -21.98
CA GLU A 103 -17.48 9.07 -22.86
C GLU A 103 -17.86 10.32 -22.05
N GLY A 104 -17.25 11.47 -22.39
CA GLY A 104 -17.50 12.75 -21.72
C GLY A 104 -16.81 12.96 -20.36
N TYR A 105 -16.00 12.00 -19.87
CA TYR A 105 -15.31 12.16 -18.58
C TYR A 105 -14.06 13.03 -18.68
N THR A 106 -13.29 12.89 -19.77
CA THR A 106 -12.10 13.72 -20.02
C THR A 106 -12.48 15.19 -20.09
N GLU A 107 -13.61 15.51 -20.72
CA GLU A 107 -14.12 16.87 -20.95
C GLU A 107 -15.02 17.38 -19.81
N GLY A 108 -15.50 16.48 -18.93
CA GLY A 108 -16.54 16.81 -17.93
C GLY A 108 -16.09 16.82 -16.47
N VAL A 109 -14.96 16.19 -16.12
CA VAL A 109 -14.45 16.11 -14.73
C VAL A 109 -13.64 17.36 -14.40
N THR A 110 -14.01 18.03 -13.30
CA THR A 110 -13.37 19.26 -12.81
C THR A 110 -12.51 19.05 -11.57
N VAL A 111 -11.72 20.08 -11.21
CA VAL A 111 -10.94 20.13 -9.96
C VAL A 111 -11.81 19.81 -8.73
N GLU A 112 -13.03 20.33 -8.68
CA GLU A 112 -13.99 20.02 -7.62
C GLU A 112 -14.43 18.55 -7.61
N ASP A 113 -14.59 17.92 -8.78
CA ASP A 113 -15.07 16.54 -8.86
C ASP A 113 -14.03 15.54 -8.33
N ILE A 114 -12.74 15.81 -8.53
CA ILE A 114 -11.64 14.98 -8.02
C ILE A 114 -11.47 15.18 -6.50
N LEU A 115 -11.53 16.43 -6.02
CA LEU A 115 -11.42 16.75 -4.58
C LEU A 115 -12.65 16.37 -3.75
N SER A 116 -13.80 16.09 -4.36
CA SER A 116 -15.03 15.74 -3.63
C SER A 116 -15.61 14.35 -3.94
N HIS A 117 -14.76 13.43 -4.41
CA HIS A 117 -15.07 12.02 -4.58
C HIS A 117 -16.33 11.78 -5.44
N ARG A 118 -16.47 12.55 -6.53
CA ARG A 118 -17.65 12.51 -7.41
C ARG A 118 -17.32 12.50 -8.91
N SER A 119 -16.07 12.23 -9.26
CA SER A 119 -15.62 12.01 -10.65
C SER A 119 -16.21 10.75 -11.30
N GLY A 120 -16.71 9.79 -10.50
CA GLY A 120 -17.33 8.55 -10.98
C GLY A 120 -16.38 7.35 -11.11
N MET A 121 -15.08 7.57 -10.88
CA MET A 121 -14.07 6.51 -10.80
C MET A 121 -14.18 5.75 -9.46
N PRO A 122 -14.08 4.40 -9.45
CA PRO A 122 -13.84 3.65 -8.21
C PRO A 122 -12.37 3.80 -7.79
N SER A 123 -11.90 3.05 -6.80
CA SER A 123 -10.57 3.31 -6.22
C SER A 123 -9.42 2.76 -7.07
N HIS A 124 -9.55 1.57 -7.66
CA HIS A 124 -8.52 0.90 -8.45
C HIS A 124 -7.20 0.68 -7.70
N ASP A 125 -7.21 0.58 -6.37
CA ASP A 125 -5.97 0.52 -5.56
C ASP A 125 -5.07 -0.70 -5.89
N ASP A 126 -5.67 -1.80 -6.36
CA ASP A 126 -5.02 -3.00 -6.89
C ASP A 126 -4.27 -2.80 -8.23
N SER A 127 -4.41 -1.63 -8.87
CA SER A 127 -3.74 -1.31 -10.14
C SER A 127 -2.39 -0.60 -9.97
N TYR A 128 -2.16 0.06 -8.83
CA TYR A 128 -0.99 0.94 -8.65
C TYR A 128 0.29 0.13 -8.39
N MET A 129 1.43 0.56 -8.95
CA MET A 129 2.74 -0.06 -8.77
C MET A 129 3.57 0.61 -7.66
N THR A 130 3.97 -0.15 -6.63
CA THR A 130 4.84 0.36 -5.55
C THR A 130 6.29 0.53 -6.00
N VAL A 131 7.11 1.12 -5.11
CA VAL A 131 8.58 1.04 -5.14
C VAL A 131 9.15 -0.40 -5.18
N ARG A 132 8.37 -1.45 -4.90
CA ARG A 132 8.79 -2.86 -5.05
C ARG A 132 8.63 -3.37 -6.49
N ALA A 133 7.86 -2.69 -7.33
CA ALA A 133 7.65 -3.08 -8.72
C ALA A 133 8.86 -2.81 -9.61
N ALA A 134 9.03 -3.58 -10.68
CA ALA A 134 10.08 -3.34 -11.68
C ALA A 134 9.89 -2.03 -12.47
N LYS A 135 8.73 -1.39 -12.33
CA LYS A 135 8.41 -0.01 -12.77
C LYS A 135 7.43 0.60 -11.77
N PRO A 136 7.92 1.26 -10.71
CA PRO A 136 7.08 1.97 -9.76
C PRO A 136 6.25 3.07 -10.43
N ASP A 137 5.08 3.33 -9.87
CA ASP A 137 4.25 4.46 -10.26
C ASP A 137 4.65 5.75 -9.53
N ASN A 138 4.20 6.88 -10.07
CA ASN A 138 4.23 8.19 -9.44
C ASN A 138 2.96 8.96 -9.84
N ALA A 139 2.78 10.17 -9.33
CA ALA A 139 1.54 10.91 -9.56
C ALA A 139 1.20 11.15 -11.04
N ARG A 140 2.22 11.30 -11.89
CA ARG A 140 2.06 11.43 -13.34
C ARG A 140 1.65 10.13 -14.02
N SER A 141 2.26 8.99 -13.67
CA SER A 141 1.89 7.70 -14.28
C SER A 141 0.50 7.24 -13.83
N ILE A 142 0.15 7.46 -12.57
CA ILE A 142 -1.20 7.26 -12.02
C ILE A 142 -2.23 8.13 -12.76
N THR A 143 -1.97 9.42 -12.93
CA THR A 143 -2.83 10.32 -13.73
C THR A 143 -2.99 9.83 -15.16
N ARG A 144 -1.90 9.36 -15.78
CA ARG A 144 -1.94 8.79 -17.14
C ARG A 144 -2.72 7.47 -17.20
N ASN A 145 -2.74 6.67 -16.13
CA ASN A 145 -3.39 5.35 -16.12
C ASN A 145 -4.92 5.42 -16.10
N LEU A 146 -5.52 6.56 -15.72
CA LEU A 146 -6.96 6.84 -15.77
C LEU A 146 -7.63 6.45 -17.11
N ARG A 147 -6.90 6.53 -18.23
CA ARG A 147 -7.42 6.19 -19.57
C ARG A 147 -7.60 4.69 -19.81
N ASN A 148 -7.00 3.86 -18.96
CA ASN A 148 -7.04 2.40 -19.04
C ASN A 148 -8.03 1.76 -18.04
N LEU A 149 -8.66 2.58 -17.18
CA LEU A 149 -9.38 2.14 -15.98
C LEU A 149 -10.88 2.49 -16.09
N PRO A 150 -11.80 1.52 -15.92
CA PRO A 150 -13.23 1.70 -16.18
C PRO A 150 -13.98 2.42 -15.06
N VAL A 151 -14.75 3.45 -15.44
CA VAL A 151 -15.62 4.24 -14.54
C VAL A 151 -16.84 3.47 -14.01
N ALA A 152 -17.24 3.72 -12.76
CA ALA A 152 -18.29 2.98 -12.06
C ALA A 152 -19.66 3.69 -11.98
N ALA A 153 -19.70 5.02 -12.15
CA ALA A 153 -20.93 5.80 -12.19
C ALA A 153 -20.73 7.14 -12.93
N PRO A 154 -21.77 7.72 -13.56
CA PRO A 154 -21.70 9.07 -14.16
C PRO A 154 -21.16 10.14 -13.19
N ILE A 155 -20.42 11.10 -13.75
CA ILE A 155 -19.89 12.28 -13.04
C ILE A 155 -20.99 12.92 -12.18
N ARG A 156 -20.67 13.30 -10.94
CA ARG A 156 -21.57 13.91 -9.93
C ARG A 156 -22.77 13.07 -9.50
N SER A 157 -23.00 11.87 -10.05
CA SER A 157 -24.19 11.06 -9.73
C SER A 157 -24.11 10.30 -8.39
N LYS A 158 -22.91 10.09 -7.85
CA LYS A 158 -22.64 9.38 -6.59
C LYS A 158 -21.37 9.91 -5.93
N TYR A 159 -21.32 9.79 -4.61
CA TYR A 159 -20.06 9.77 -3.86
C TYR A 159 -19.39 8.40 -4.01
N ILE A 160 -18.14 8.37 -4.47
CA ILE A 160 -17.29 7.18 -4.59
C ILE A 160 -15.89 7.55 -4.11
N TYR A 161 -15.44 6.96 -3.01
CA TYR A 161 -14.10 7.20 -2.47
C TYR A 161 -13.04 6.66 -3.43
N CYS A 162 -12.01 7.46 -3.71
CA CYS A 162 -10.99 7.15 -4.71
C CYS A 162 -9.68 7.82 -4.32
N ASN A 163 -8.63 7.03 -4.05
CA ASN A 163 -7.30 7.54 -3.68
C ASN A 163 -6.58 8.14 -4.89
N MET A 164 -6.63 7.45 -6.04
CA MET A 164 -6.07 7.90 -7.32
C MET A 164 -6.41 9.36 -7.68
N MET A 165 -7.63 9.84 -7.39
CA MET A 165 -8.05 11.22 -7.67
C MET A 165 -7.35 12.28 -6.80
N TYR A 166 -6.80 11.89 -5.65
CA TYR A 166 -5.94 12.74 -4.82
C TYR A 166 -4.49 12.70 -5.28
N THR A 167 -3.99 11.54 -5.71
CA THR A 167 -2.71 11.45 -6.42
C THR A 167 -2.70 12.36 -7.67
N VAL A 168 -3.79 12.38 -8.44
CA VAL A 168 -4.00 13.31 -9.58
C VAL A 168 -3.98 14.78 -9.15
N ALA A 169 -4.52 15.11 -7.96
CA ALA A 169 -4.47 16.47 -7.43
C ALA A 169 -3.03 16.90 -7.07
N THR A 170 -2.15 15.99 -6.67
CA THR A 170 -0.71 16.32 -6.50
C THR A 170 -0.04 16.61 -7.85
N HIS A 171 -0.29 15.79 -8.88
CA HIS A 171 0.24 16.04 -10.24
C HIS A 171 -0.26 17.38 -10.82
N LEU A 172 -1.49 17.79 -10.48
CA LEU A 172 -2.00 19.12 -10.81
C LEU A 172 -1.19 20.24 -10.13
N VAL A 173 -0.91 20.12 -8.83
CA VAL A 173 -0.07 21.08 -8.08
C VAL A 173 1.35 21.10 -8.65
N GLU A 174 1.93 19.94 -8.96
CA GLU A 174 3.29 19.81 -9.51
C GLU A 174 3.42 20.49 -10.88
N VAL A 175 2.50 20.22 -11.80
CA VAL A 175 2.50 20.83 -13.15
C VAL A 175 2.20 22.35 -13.10
N LYS A 176 1.37 22.81 -12.16
CA LYS A 176 1.00 24.23 -12.06
C LYS A 176 2.04 25.08 -11.35
N SER A 177 2.62 24.60 -10.25
CA SER A 177 3.65 25.31 -9.49
C SER A 177 5.06 25.18 -10.11
N GLY A 178 5.33 24.11 -10.85
CA GLY A 178 6.66 23.75 -11.31
C GLY A 178 7.58 23.19 -10.21
N GLN A 179 7.03 22.92 -9.02
CA GLN A 179 7.72 22.31 -7.87
C GLN A 179 7.27 20.85 -7.71
N ASP A 180 8.06 20.00 -7.03
CA ASP A 180 7.53 18.73 -6.54
C ASP A 180 6.55 18.95 -5.37
N PHE A 181 5.60 18.02 -5.18
CA PHE A 181 4.55 18.19 -4.17
C PHE A 181 5.10 18.24 -2.73
N GLY A 182 6.25 17.62 -2.45
CA GLY A 182 6.92 17.68 -1.15
C GLY A 182 7.46 19.08 -0.86
N THR A 183 8.18 19.68 -1.79
CA THR A 183 8.68 21.06 -1.72
C THR A 183 7.53 22.06 -1.62
N PHE A 184 6.45 21.90 -2.41
CA PHE A 184 5.28 22.78 -2.33
C PHE A 184 4.64 22.76 -0.93
N LEU A 185 4.45 21.57 -0.34
CA LEU A 185 3.93 21.45 1.03
C LEU A 185 4.89 22.04 2.08
N GLU A 186 6.19 21.78 1.95
CA GLU A 186 7.23 22.32 2.83
C GLU A 186 7.25 23.86 2.83
N GLU A 187 7.14 24.49 1.66
CA GLU A 187 7.22 25.95 1.52
C GLU A 187 5.91 26.68 1.77
N ARG A 188 4.77 26.13 1.30
CA ARG A 188 3.46 26.80 1.43
C ARG A 188 2.75 26.48 2.74
N PHE A 189 3.04 25.36 3.41
CA PHE A 189 2.40 24.97 4.68
C PHE A 189 3.39 24.73 5.83
N PHE A 190 4.35 23.81 5.67
CA PHE A 190 5.08 23.31 6.85
C PHE A 190 6.02 24.35 7.47
N LYS A 191 6.74 25.14 6.67
CA LYS A 191 7.56 26.26 7.17
C LYS A 191 6.70 27.42 7.72
N PRO A 192 5.67 27.94 7.03
CA PRO A 192 4.80 29.00 7.57
C PRO A 192 4.09 28.63 8.89
N LEU A 193 3.67 27.37 9.04
CA LEU A 193 2.91 26.88 10.20
C LEU A 193 3.79 26.25 11.29
N ASP A 194 5.12 26.38 11.22
CA ASP A 194 6.08 25.77 12.16
C ASP A 194 5.90 24.23 12.32
N MET A 195 5.45 23.54 11.28
CA MET A 195 5.31 22.07 11.25
C MET A 195 6.64 21.41 10.91
N ALA A 196 7.70 21.78 11.64
CA ALA A 196 9.09 21.46 11.32
C ALA A 196 9.41 19.96 11.33
N SER A 197 8.58 19.14 11.98
CA SER A 197 8.73 17.68 12.02
C SER A 197 7.99 16.94 10.90
N THR A 198 7.15 17.65 10.14
CA THR A 198 6.27 17.06 9.14
C THR A 198 6.98 16.89 7.79
N THR A 199 6.70 15.79 7.09
CA THR A 199 7.23 15.51 5.75
C THR A 199 6.23 14.76 4.88
N LEU A 200 6.40 14.89 3.55
CA LEU A 200 5.84 13.95 2.58
C LEU A 200 6.82 12.77 2.40
N GLN A 201 6.32 11.54 2.45
CA GLN A 201 7.03 10.25 2.46
C GLN A 201 7.87 9.93 3.73
N PRO A 202 7.96 8.64 4.11
CA PRO A 202 8.85 8.14 5.17
C PRO A 202 10.35 8.42 4.93
N SER A 203 10.85 8.37 3.68
CA SER A 203 12.25 8.68 3.38
C SER A 203 12.65 10.11 3.72
N SER A 204 11.76 11.08 3.53
CA SER A 204 11.97 12.48 3.90
C SER A 204 12.08 12.67 5.42
N ALA A 205 11.30 11.91 6.21
CA ALA A 205 11.43 11.93 7.66
C ALA A 205 12.79 11.35 8.10
N ARG A 206 13.23 10.26 7.47
CA ARG A 206 14.56 9.67 7.69
C ARG A 206 15.69 10.62 7.25
N SER A 207 15.56 11.33 6.13
CA SER A 207 16.59 12.26 5.64
C SER A 207 16.68 13.55 6.47
N LYS A 208 15.57 14.03 7.07
CA LYS A 208 15.58 15.06 8.13
C LYS A 208 16.11 14.53 9.49
N GLY A 209 16.50 13.26 9.60
CA GLY A 209 17.05 12.65 10.81
C GLY A 209 16.01 12.30 11.88
N PHE A 210 14.73 12.16 11.53
CA PHE A 210 13.63 11.93 12.47
C PHE A 210 13.32 10.46 12.74
N GLU A 211 14.12 9.53 12.24
CA GLU A 211 13.91 8.07 12.34
C GLU A 211 13.63 7.61 13.79
N SER A 212 14.35 8.14 14.77
CA SER A 212 14.15 7.84 16.20
C SER A 212 12.85 8.37 16.82
N ARG A 213 12.07 9.18 16.08
CA ARG A 213 10.73 9.64 16.46
C ARG A 213 9.61 8.94 15.68
N MET A 214 9.93 8.17 14.64
CA MET A 214 8.92 7.48 13.83
C MET A 214 8.37 6.29 14.61
N ALA A 215 7.04 6.22 14.71
CA ALA A 215 6.38 5.04 15.26
C ALA A 215 6.46 3.88 14.27
N THR A 216 6.76 2.68 14.78
CA THR A 216 6.53 1.43 14.04
C THR A 216 5.02 1.18 13.99
N GLY A 217 4.45 0.97 12.80
CA GLY A 217 3.04 0.63 12.65
C GLY A 217 2.78 -0.84 12.99
N TYR A 218 1.66 -1.16 13.64
CA TYR A 218 1.36 -2.53 14.07
C TYR A 218 -0.04 -3.03 13.66
N THR A 219 -0.11 -4.29 13.25
CA THR A 219 -1.36 -5.06 13.12
C THR A 219 -1.45 -6.10 14.24
N TRP A 220 -2.62 -6.23 14.87
CA TRP A 220 -2.88 -7.25 15.89
C TRP A 220 -3.31 -8.59 15.28
N LYS A 221 -2.44 -9.60 15.33
CA LYS A 221 -2.72 -10.94 14.81
C LYS A 221 -3.48 -11.75 15.87
N ARG A 222 -4.81 -11.83 15.73
CA ARG A 222 -5.72 -12.50 16.69
C ARG A 222 -5.51 -14.01 16.84
N ALA A 223 -4.90 -14.68 15.86
CA ALA A 223 -4.74 -16.14 15.86
C ALA A 223 -3.73 -16.64 16.92
N ASN A 224 -2.71 -15.82 17.20
CA ASN A 224 -1.63 -16.10 18.15
C ASN A 224 -1.51 -15.04 19.26
N SER A 225 -2.37 -13.99 19.23
CA SER A 225 -2.36 -12.86 20.16
C SER A 225 -1.02 -12.11 20.20
N THR A 226 -0.47 -11.77 19.03
CA THR A 226 0.76 -10.97 18.92
C THR A 226 0.56 -9.71 18.08
N TYR A 227 1.34 -8.69 18.39
CA TYR A 227 1.59 -7.58 17.47
C TYR A 227 2.50 -8.05 16.33
N HIS A 228 2.27 -7.54 15.12
CA HIS A 228 3.16 -7.67 13.98
C HIS A 228 3.54 -6.27 13.51
N GLY A 229 4.82 -5.92 13.60
CA GLY A 229 5.33 -4.65 13.08
C GLY A 229 5.28 -4.62 11.56
N LEU A 230 5.03 -3.45 10.98
CA LEU A 230 4.95 -3.24 9.55
C LEU A 230 6.03 -2.26 9.08
N GLU A 231 6.61 -2.57 7.92
CA GLU A 231 7.43 -1.60 7.19
C GLU A 231 6.55 -0.42 6.73
N ASN A 232 7.08 0.80 6.82
CA ASN A 232 6.50 1.96 6.15
C ASN A 232 7.45 2.43 5.02
N PRO A 233 7.35 1.82 3.82
CA PRO A 233 8.07 2.23 2.63
C PRO A 233 7.45 3.49 2.02
N ASP A 234 8.17 4.13 1.10
CA ASP A 234 7.62 5.26 0.34
C ASP A 234 6.52 4.79 -0.62
N CYS A 235 5.47 5.60 -0.74
CA CYS A 235 4.30 5.38 -1.59
C CYS A 235 4.09 6.61 -2.51
N PRO A 236 4.95 6.82 -3.52
CA PRO A 236 4.81 7.90 -4.50
C PRO A 236 3.55 7.75 -5.38
N GLU A 237 2.98 6.55 -5.48
CA GLU A 237 1.74 6.26 -6.18
C GLU A 237 0.48 6.69 -5.38
N GLY A 238 0.58 6.72 -4.04
CA GLY A 238 -0.46 7.16 -3.12
C GLY A 238 -0.28 8.58 -2.57
N GLN A 239 0.70 9.36 -3.06
CA GLN A 239 1.02 10.67 -2.49
C GLN A 239 -0.18 11.63 -2.52
N GLY A 240 -0.37 12.38 -1.44
CA GLY A 240 -1.50 13.30 -1.27
C GLY A 240 -2.87 12.63 -1.04
N ALA A 241 -3.02 11.35 -1.37
CA ALA A 241 -4.06 10.49 -0.82
C ALA A 241 -3.68 9.97 0.58
N GLY A 242 -2.38 9.85 0.86
CA GLY A 242 -1.79 9.52 2.15
C GLY A 242 -0.33 9.99 2.24
N SER A 243 0.50 9.23 2.99
CA SER A 243 1.98 9.36 2.99
C SER A 243 2.54 10.67 3.54
N VAL A 244 1.79 11.38 4.37
CA VAL A 244 2.31 12.50 5.16
C VAL A 244 2.65 12.00 6.56
N ILE A 245 3.91 12.18 6.95
CA ILE A 245 4.44 11.81 8.26
C ILE A 245 4.39 13.04 9.16
N SER A 246 3.70 12.97 10.30
CA SER A 246 3.50 14.13 11.19
C SER A 246 3.31 13.71 12.65
N SER A 247 3.48 14.67 13.57
CA SER A 247 3.12 14.52 14.98
C SER A 247 1.76 15.18 15.26
N VAL A 248 1.17 14.92 16.43
CA VAL A 248 -0.02 15.69 16.84
C VAL A 248 0.32 17.15 17.18
N ASN A 249 1.54 17.42 17.65
CA ASN A 249 2.05 18.78 17.92
C ASN A 249 2.24 19.62 16.67
N ASP A 250 2.60 19.02 15.53
CA ASP A 250 2.67 19.71 14.24
C ASP A 250 1.28 19.86 13.62
N PHE A 251 0.52 18.76 13.49
CA PHE A 251 -0.73 18.79 12.72
C PHE A 251 -1.84 19.62 13.40
N ILE A 252 -1.78 19.83 14.72
CA ILE A 252 -2.68 20.76 15.42
C ILE A 252 -2.46 22.22 14.98
N LYS A 253 -1.28 22.58 14.46
CA LYS A 253 -0.98 23.92 13.91
C LYS A 253 -1.73 24.14 12.58
N PHE A 254 -1.76 23.13 11.71
CA PHE A 254 -2.62 23.12 10.52
C PHE A 254 -4.11 23.21 10.88
N VAL A 255 -4.57 22.44 11.88
CA VAL A 255 -5.97 22.51 12.36
C VAL A 255 -6.31 23.89 12.93
N LYS A 256 -5.41 24.52 13.69
CA LYS A 256 -5.57 25.90 14.18
C LYS A 256 -5.74 26.87 13.02
N ALA A 257 -4.79 26.88 12.09
CA ALA A 257 -4.81 27.84 10.97
C ALA A 257 -6.07 27.66 10.11
N PHE A 258 -6.48 26.42 9.85
CA PHE A 258 -7.73 26.11 9.18
C PHE A 258 -8.94 26.67 9.94
N MET A 259 -9.08 26.33 11.22
CA MET A 259 -10.22 26.72 12.06
C MET A 259 -10.37 28.24 12.21
N ASN A 260 -9.24 28.95 12.36
CA ASN A 260 -9.19 30.38 12.61
C ASN A 260 -9.10 31.23 11.32
N CYS A 261 -8.96 30.61 10.15
CA CYS A 261 -8.66 31.28 8.87
C CYS A 261 -7.32 32.07 8.87
N GLU A 262 -6.27 31.50 9.48
CA GLU A 262 -4.92 32.08 9.51
C GLU A 262 -4.10 31.64 8.29
N ASP A 263 -3.19 32.50 7.83
CA ASP A 263 -2.34 32.22 6.66
C ASP A 263 -1.54 30.91 6.85
N PRO A 264 -1.45 30.05 5.81
CA PRO A 264 -1.85 30.30 4.42
C PRO A 264 -3.34 30.07 4.14
N ILE A 265 -4.13 29.57 5.10
CA ILE A 265 -5.54 29.21 4.92
C ILE A 265 -6.41 30.43 5.23
N ASN A 266 -6.27 31.48 4.41
CA ASN A 266 -7.09 32.67 4.54
C ASN A 266 -8.59 32.36 4.30
N LYS A 267 -9.45 33.35 4.53
CA LYS A 267 -10.90 33.20 4.44
C LYS A 267 -11.41 32.66 3.09
N ASN A 268 -10.84 33.07 1.96
CA ASN A 268 -11.26 32.60 0.64
C ASN A 268 -10.94 31.11 0.47
N VAL A 269 -9.71 30.73 0.85
CA VAL A 269 -9.24 29.34 0.84
C VAL A 269 -10.15 28.49 1.75
N TYR A 270 -10.45 28.96 2.97
CA TYR A 270 -11.37 28.29 3.89
C TYR A 270 -12.77 28.08 3.29
N GLU A 271 -13.43 29.14 2.79
CA GLU A 271 -14.76 29.06 2.17
C GLU A 271 -14.75 28.14 0.94
N GLY A 272 -13.68 28.18 0.15
CA GLY A 272 -13.41 27.24 -0.93
C GLY A 272 -13.34 25.80 -0.45
N LEU A 273 -12.62 25.49 0.63
CA LEU A 273 -12.45 24.13 1.12
C LEU A 273 -13.72 23.56 1.77
N VAL A 274 -14.41 24.33 2.62
CA VAL A 274 -15.60 23.85 3.36
C VAL A 274 -16.89 23.80 2.54
N ARG A 275 -16.89 24.29 1.29
CA ARG A 275 -18.05 24.21 0.38
C ARG A 275 -18.50 22.75 0.21
N LEU A 276 -19.73 22.45 0.64
CA LEU A 276 -20.34 21.11 0.58
C LEU A 276 -20.60 20.70 -0.87
N ARG A 277 -20.16 19.50 -1.27
CA ARG A 277 -20.08 19.09 -2.69
C ARG A 277 -20.73 17.75 -3.02
N SER A 278 -20.69 16.83 -2.06
CA SER A 278 -21.20 15.46 -2.16
C SER A 278 -21.85 15.06 -0.83
N PHE A 279 -22.76 14.09 -0.83
CA PHE A 279 -23.22 13.43 0.40
C PHE A 279 -22.65 12.01 0.47
N VAL A 280 -21.96 11.70 1.58
CA VAL A 280 -21.45 10.35 1.86
C VAL A 280 -22.66 9.42 1.99
N ASN A 281 -22.62 8.29 1.28
CA ASN A 281 -23.79 7.45 0.95
C ASN A 281 -24.78 7.28 2.14
N PRO A 282 -25.94 7.95 2.13
CA PRO A 282 -26.70 8.23 3.35
C PRO A 282 -27.60 7.05 3.77
N ASN A 283 -27.01 5.95 4.24
CA ASN A 283 -27.73 4.81 4.83
C ASN A 283 -28.56 5.28 6.04
N PRO A 284 -29.91 5.39 5.94
CA PRO A 284 -30.69 6.08 6.96
C PRO A 284 -30.69 5.35 8.31
N GLY A 285 -30.58 4.02 8.29
CA GLY A 285 -30.57 3.16 9.48
C GLY A 285 -29.26 3.14 10.27
N ARG A 286 -28.27 3.97 9.90
CA ARG A 286 -26.98 4.09 10.61
C ARG A 286 -26.58 5.52 11.01
N ARG A 287 -27.46 6.51 10.86
CA ARG A 287 -27.18 7.86 11.35
C ARG A 287 -27.03 7.85 12.87
N LYS A 288 -26.01 8.53 13.41
CA LYS A 288 -25.88 8.75 14.86
C LYS A 288 -27.03 9.64 15.36
N ARG A 289 -27.33 9.60 16.66
CA ARG A 289 -28.29 10.55 17.25
C ARG A 289 -27.75 11.98 17.12
N HIS A 290 -28.63 12.94 16.85
CA HIS A 290 -28.32 14.37 16.73
C HIS A 290 -27.28 14.78 15.66
N THR A 291 -26.87 13.88 14.76
CA THR A 291 -26.01 14.22 13.60
C THR A 291 -26.83 14.41 12.33
N SER A 292 -26.44 15.38 11.48
CA SER A 292 -26.86 15.45 10.08
C SER A 292 -26.36 14.23 9.26
N PRO A 293 -26.75 14.08 7.98
CA PRO A 293 -25.93 13.34 7.02
C PRO A 293 -24.51 13.93 6.98
N VAL A 294 -23.50 13.10 6.71
CA VAL A 294 -22.15 13.58 6.39
C VAL A 294 -22.13 14.04 4.94
N ALA A 295 -21.77 15.30 4.73
CA ALA A 295 -21.37 15.84 3.44
C ALA A 295 -19.85 15.71 3.30
N TYR A 296 -19.38 15.55 2.07
CA TYR A 296 -17.96 15.66 1.75
C TYR A 296 -17.74 16.97 0.97
N ALA A 297 -16.71 17.71 1.36
CA ALA A 297 -16.31 18.98 0.78
C ALA A 297 -15.06 18.78 -0.09
N ALA A 298 -14.03 19.62 0.00
CA ALA A 298 -12.71 19.33 -0.57
C ALA A 298 -11.79 18.79 0.54
N GLY A 299 -11.41 17.51 0.46
CA GLY A 299 -10.52 16.85 1.45
C GLY A 299 -11.10 16.66 2.86
N LEU A 300 -12.41 16.82 3.05
CA LEU A 300 -13.04 16.97 4.37
C LEU A 300 -14.42 16.29 4.46
N ASP A 301 -14.62 15.54 5.55
CA ASP A 301 -15.93 15.21 6.10
C ASP A 301 -16.50 16.43 6.84
N ILE A 302 -17.75 16.80 6.54
CA ILE A 302 -18.47 17.86 7.26
C ILE A 302 -19.87 17.36 7.67
N TYR A 303 -20.19 17.50 8.95
CA TYR A 303 -21.52 17.20 9.48
C TYR A 303 -21.87 18.14 10.64
N PHE A 304 -23.16 18.28 10.92
CA PHE A 304 -23.64 19.08 12.04
C PHE A 304 -24.01 18.16 13.21
N TYR A 305 -23.53 18.45 14.42
CA TYR A 305 -23.91 17.75 15.64
C TYR A 305 -24.61 18.71 16.61
N LYS A 306 -25.83 18.38 17.02
CA LYS A 306 -26.72 19.24 17.82
C LYS A 306 -26.95 20.66 17.25
N GLY A 307 -26.63 20.89 15.98
CA GLY A 307 -26.75 22.17 15.28
C GLY A 307 -25.41 22.81 14.90
N HIS A 308 -24.32 22.43 15.56
CA HIS A 308 -22.99 23.00 15.36
C HIS A 308 -22.20 22.25 14.28
N MET A 309 -21.44 22.98 13.46
CA MET A 309 -20.65 22.40 12.39
C MET A 309 -19.41 21.69 12.94
N VAL A 310 -19.20 20.44 12.54
CA VAL A 310 -17.98 19.66 12.77
C VAL A 310 -17.32 19.43 11.41
N VAL A 311 -16.07 19.88 11.28
CA VAL A 311 -15.23 19.70 10.08
C VAL A 311 -14.05 18.81 10.46
N GLY A 312 -13.63 17.91 9.57
CA GLY A 312 -12.44 17.09 9.79
C GLY A 312 -12.18 16.06 8.71
N HIS A 313 -11.25 15.14 8.98
CA HIS A 313 -11.06 13.92 8.18
C HIS A 313 -10.45 12.83 9.08
N ASN A 314 -10.44 11.58 8.62
CA ASN A 314 -9.68 10.50 9.24
C ASN A 314 -8.71 9.80 8.29
N GLY A 315 -7.73 9.14 8.88
CA GLY A 315 -6.79 8.26 8.22
C GLY A 315 -6.89 6.84 8.76
N VAL A 316 -6.86 5.87 7.86
CA VAL A 316 -6.52 4.48 8.17
C VAL A 316 -5.54 4.04 7.09
N PHE A 317 -4.46 3.41 7.52
CA PHE A 317 -3.55 2.61 6.70
C PHE A 317 -3.13 1.40 7.56
N SER A 318 -2.60 0.35 6.95
CA SER A 318 -2.18 -0.82 7.72
C SER A 318 -1.09 -0.42 8.72
N GLY A 319 -1.37 -0.60 10.01
CA GLY A 319 -0.48 -0.18 11.10
C GLY A 319 -0.63 1.27 11.57
N PHE A 320 -1.50 2.10 10.99
CA PHE A 320 -1.68 3.49 11.39
C PHE A 320 -3.14 3.97 11.34
N GLY A 321 -3.55 4.75 12.34
CA GLY A 321 -4.86 5.39 12.38
C GLY A 321 -4.76 6.83 12.87
N SER A 322 -5.44 7.74 12.17
CA SER A 322 -5.48 9.17 12.51
C SER A 322 -6.89 9.73 12.42
N ARG A 323 -7.15 10.84 13.10
CA ARG A 323 -8.35 11.67 12.92
C ARG A 323 -8.07 13.07 13.43
N PHE A 324 -8.47 14.07 12.66
CA PHE A 324 -8.57 15.44 13.15
C PHE A 324 -10.01 15.95 13.04
N PHE A 325 -10.36 16.92 13.87
CA PHE A 325 -11.62 17.67 13.75
C PHE A 325 -11.52 19.05 14.39
N PHE A 326 -12.42 19.95 14.00
CA PHE A 326 -12.66 21.23 14.66
C PHE A 326 -14.13 21.67 14.55
N LEU A 327 -14.53 22.57 15.46
CA LEU A 327 -15.82 23.25 15.52
C LEU A 327 -15.55 24.77 15.56
N PRO A 328 -15.72 25.49 14.43
CA PRO A 328 -15.45 26.93 14.38
C PRO A 328 -16.23 27.75 15.41
N ASP A 329 -17.49 27.38 15.67
CA ASP A 329 -18.40 28.01 16.65
C ASP A 329 -17.82 28.13 18.08
N PHE A 330 -16.80 27.32 18.42
CA PHE A 330 -16.22 27.22 19.77
C PHE A 330 -14.69 27.44 19.80
N SER A 331 -14.05 27.75 18.66
CA SER A 331 -12.59 27.76 18.50
C SER A 331 -11.93 26.51 19.11
N PHE A 332 -12.55 25.34 18.90
CA PHE A 332 -12.19 24.06 19.51
C PHE A 332 -11.88 22.99 18.46
N GLY A 333 -10.82 22.23 18.66
CA GLY A 333 -10.48 21.09 17.80
C GLY A 333 -9.48 20.13 18.43
N ALA A 334 -9.20 19.02 17.74
CA ALA A 334 -8.18 18.07 18.17
C ALA A 334 -7.59 17.28 17.00
N VAL A 335 -6.40 16.74 17.22
CA VAL A 335 -5.76 15.71 16.40
C VAL A 335 -5.46 14.49 17.26
N ILE A 336 -5.75 13.31 16.73
CA ILE A 336 -5.49 12.02 17.37
C ILE A 336 -4.78 11.13 16.36
N MET A 337 -3.69 10.49 16.76
CA MET A 337 -2.90 9.56 15.93
C MET A 337 -2.52 8.33 16.75
N GLY A 338 -2.29 7.19 16.11
CA GLY A 338 -1.78 5.98 16.76
C GLY A 338 -1.27 4.94 15.77
N ASN A 339 -0.42 4.03 16.26
CA ASN A 339 0.31 3.04 15.48
C ASN A 339 -0.41 1.67 15.36
N SER A 340 -1.72 1.73 15.14
CA SER A 340 -2.53 0.61 14.63
C SER A 340 -3.74 1.17 13.88
N ASP A 341 -4.25 0.40 12.92
CA ASP A 341 -5.55 0.56 12.27
C ASP A 341 -6.70 0.82 13.28
N GLY A 342 -6.66 0.18 14.44
CA GLY A 342 -7.62 0.34 15.53
C GLY A 342 -7.67 1.77 16.11
N ALA A 343 -6.61 2.57 15.94
CA ALA A 343 -6.52 3.92 16.49
C ALA A 343 -7.60 4.86 15.94
N ASN A 344 -8.06 4.69 14.69
CA ASN A 344 -9.20 5.44 14.15
C ASN A 344 -10.53 5.12 14.88
N GLY A 345 -10.70 3.90 15.41
CA GLY A 345 -11.85 3.52 16.24
C GLY A 345 -11.84 4.19 17.61
N VAL A 346 -10.67 4.20 18.27
CA VAL A 346 -10.45 4.94 19.54
C VAL A 346 -10.60 6.44 19.33
N ALA A 347 -9.99 7.00 18.29
CA ALA A 347 -10.12 8.41 17.93
C ALA A 347 -11.58 8.79 17.66
N THR A 348 -12.35 7.99 16.91
CA THR A 348 -13.78 8.24 16.67
C THR A 348 -14.61 8.26 17.96
N THR A 349 -14.19 7.51 18.99
CA THR A 349 -14.80 7.48 20.32
C THR A 349 -14.41 8.71 21.15
N LEU A 350 -13.13 9.07 21.14
CA LEU A 350 -12.60 10.25 21.83
C LEU A 350 -13.14 11.56 21.23
N VAL A 351 -13.22 11.70 19.91
CA VAL A 351 -13.86 12.86 19.24
C VAL A 351 -15.31 13.03 19.70
N GLN A 352 -16.08 11.94 19.76
CA GLN A 352 -17.46 11.99 20.25
C GLN A 352 -17.52 12.46 21.71
N LYS A 353 -16.66 11.92 22.59
CA LYS A 353 -16.59 12.34 23.99
C LYS A 353 -16.19 13.82 24.15
N LEU A 354 -15.16 14.27 23.44
CA LEU A 354 -14.66 15.65 23.54
C LEU A 354 -15.73 16.67 23.09
N ILE A 355 -16.51 16.35 22.06
CA ILE A 355 -17.63 17.19 21.61
C ILE A 355 -18.82 17.10 22.59
N ASP A 356 -19.14 15.91 23.13
CA ASP A 356 -20.19 15.75 24.14
C ASP A 356 -19.83 16.52 25.44
N ASP A 357 -18.58 16.48 25.89
CA ASP A 357 -18.07 17.23 27.05
C ASP A 357 -18.14 18.75 26.82
N LEU A 358 -17.67 19.24 25.65
CA LEU A 358 -17.71 20.65 25.27
C LEU A 358 -19.13 21.22 25.24
N LEU A 359 -20.08 20.46 24.66
CA LEU A 359 -21.47 20.85 24.50
C LEU A 359 -22.34 20.55 25.74
N GLY A 360 -21.73 20.15 26.88
CA GLY A 360 -22.44 19.86 28.12
C GLY A 360 -23.46 18.72 28.02
N VAL A 361 -23.22 17.74 27.14
CA VAL A 361 -24.15 16.65 26.84
C VAL A 361 -24.12 15.60 27.94
N THR A 362 -25.00 15.75 28.92
CA THR A 362 -25.34 14.68 29.86
C THR A 362 -25.94 13.49 29.11
N ASP A 363 -25.59 12.27 29.55
CA ASP A 363 -25.73 11.10 28.70
C ASP A 363 -27.12 10.46 28.73
N GLU A 364 -27.99 10.85 27.80
CA GLU A 364 -29.29 10.21 27.54
C GLU A 364 -29.19 8.88 26.73
N ARG A 365 -27.99 8.33 26.52
CA ARG A 365 -27.84 6.96 26.00
C ARG A 365 -28.29 6.00 27.11
N PRO A 366 -29.29 5.12 26.88
CA PRO A 366 -29.61 4.07 27.85
C PRO A 366 -28.36 3.25 28.13
N HIS A 367 -28.11 2.96 29.41
CA HIS A 367 -26.91 2.25 29.87
C HIS A 367 -26.98 0.76 29.51
N ASP A 368 -26.94 0.46 28.21
CA ASP A 368 -27.02 -0.89 27.66
C ASP A 368 -25.74 -1.65 28.02
N SER A 369 -25.80 -2.34 29.17
CA SER A 369 -24.68 -2.99 29.86
C SER A 369 -24.09 -4.21 29.14
N LYS A 370 -24.34 -4.28 27.83
CA LYS A 370 -23.76 -5.21 26.87
C LYS A 370 -23.29 -4.43 25.66
N SER A 371 -22.26 -3.60 25.86
CA SER A 371 -21.36 -3.17 24.79
C SER A 371 -20.82 -4.43 24.09
N LYS A 372 -21.50 -4.85 23.02
CA LYS A 372 -21.03 -5.91 22.15
C LYS A 372 -19.80 -5.35 21.46
N ALA A 373 -18.64 -5.86 21.88
CA ALA A 373 -17.29 -5.44 21.50
C ALA A 373 -17.27 -4.58 20.23
N ILE A 374 -16.80 -3.33 20.37
CA ILE A 374 -16.67 -2.36 19.29
C ILE A 374 -15.93 -3.04 18.15
N ARG A 375 -16.68 -3.45 17.12
CA ARG A 375 -16.10 -3.96 15.89
C ARG A 375 -15.55 -2.74 15.14
N PRO A 376 -14.34 -2.81 14.56
CA PRO A 376 -13.88 -1.74 13.68
C PRO A 376 -14.95 -1.46 12.62
N VAL A 377 -15.16 -0.18 12.33
CA VAL A 377 -16.00 0.22 11.20
C VAL A 377 -15.18 -0.02 9.94
N GLU A 378 -15.24 -1.27 9.46
CA GLU A 378 -14.69 -1.67 8.17
C GLU A 378 -15.20 -0.72 7.08
N ILE A 379 -14.27 0.00 6.45
CA ILE A 379 -14.47 0.68 5.17
C ILE A 379 -13.84 -0.22 4.07
N ARG A 380 -14.41 -1.41 3.93
CA ARG A 380 -14.40 -2.26 2.73
C ARG A 380 -15.86 -2.59 2.38
N GLY A 381 -16.14 -3.19 1.23
CA GLY A 381 -17.51 -3.44 0.76
C GLY A 381 -18.21 -4.64 1.40
N PRO A 382 -19.16 -5.30 0.70
CA PRO A 382 -20.11 -6.26 1.28
C PRO A 382 -19.52 -7.60 1.76
N LYS A 383 -19.01 -7.57 3.00
CA LYS A 383 -18.78 -8.68 3.97
C LYS A 383 -19.14 -10.12 3.54
N PRO A 384 -18.18 -11.07 3.67
CA PRO A 384 -18.44 -12.51 3.65
C PRO A 384 -19.44 -13.00 4.72
N GLN A 385 -19.96 -14.22 4.50
CA GLN A 385 -20.93 -14.87 5.39
C GLN A 385 -20.25 -15.70 6.49
N ALA A 386 -20.93 -15.86 7.64
CA ALA A 386 -20.36 -16.50 8.82
C ALA A 386 -20.29 -18.04 8.71
N GLU A 387 -19.18 -18.60 9.18
CA GLU A 387 -19.02 -20.04 9.38
C GLU A 387 -19.85 -20.57 10.56
N ALA A 388 -20.18 -21.86 10.51
CA ALA A 388 -20.97 -22.53 11.53
C ALA A 388 -20.08 -22.98 12.71
N LYS A 389 -20.61 -22.88 13.94
CA LYS A 389 -19.98 -23.49 15.11
C LYS A 389 -20.46 -24.92 15.29
N ASP A 390 -19.52 -25.84 15.52
CA ASP A 390 -19.82 -27.18 15.99
C ASP A 390 -20.59 -27.17 17.32
N ALA A 391 -21.53 -28.12 17.44
CA ALA A 391 -22.30 -28.34 18.64
C ALA A 391 -22.51 -29.86 18.85
N ASN A 392 -21.76 -30.43 19.80
CA ASN A 392 -21.99 -31.80 20.25
C ASN A 392 -23.08 -31.79 21.37
N PRO A 393 -24.05 -32.72 21.38
CA PRO A 393 -25.36 -32.45 21.98
C PRO A 393 -25.51 -32.94 23.43
N MET A 394 -26.47 -32.35 24.15
CA MET A 394 -27.11 -32.99 25.29
C MET A 394 -28.61 -32.69 25.39
N SER A 395 -29.30 -33.60 26.08
CA SER A 395 -30.74 -33.65 26.36
C SER A 395 -31.67 -34.14 25.22
N LYS A 396 -32.65 -34.94 25.62
CA LYS A 396 -33.67 -35.59 24.79
C LYS A 396 -35.03 -35.00 25.15
N ASN A 397 -35.95 -34.89 24.19
CA ASN A 397 -37.24 -35.58 24.32
C ASN A 397 -38.05 -35.59 23.02
N GLN A 398 -38.96 -36.55 22.91
CA GLN A 398 -39.85 -36.77 21.77
C GLN A 398 -41.26 -36.26 22.08
N GLY A 399 -41.97 -35.69 21.09
CA GLY A 399 -43.35 -35.24 21.26
C GLY A 399 -44.08 -35.00 19.93
N LYS A 400 -44.86 -35.98 19.45
CA LYS A 400 -45.63 -35.90 18.20
C LYS A 400 -46.97 -35.16 18.42
N LYS A 401 -47.37 -34.24 17.53
CA LYS A 401 -48.55 -34.35 16.61
C LYS A 401 -49.08 -33.02 16.01
N GLU A 402 -49.51 -33.10 14.74
CA GLU A 402 -50.82 -32.71 14.13
C GLU A 402 -51.65 -31.51 14.69
N LYS A 403 -52.40 -30.68 13.92
CA LYS A 403 -52.76 -30.62 12.47
C LYS A 403 -53.46 -29.28 12.06
N LYS A 404 -53.08 -28.72 10.88
CA LYS A 404 -53.86 -28.00 9.81
C LYS A 404 -54.98 -26.93 10.07
N LYS A 405 -55.05 -26.01 9.07
CA LYS A 405 -56.08 -24.99 8.67
C LYS A 405 -55.99 -23.62 9.38
N GLN A 406 -56.08 -22.43 8.74
CA GLN A 406 -56.87 -21.88 7.59
C GLN A 406 -58.34 -21.55 7.95
N GLU A 407 -58.96 -20.42 7.54
CA GLU A 407 -58.55 -19.36 6.59
C GLU A 407 -59.37 -18.05 6.70
N LYS A 408 -58.76 -16.88 6.38
CA LYS A 408 -59.37 -15.65 5.77
C LYS A 408 -60.53 -14.96 6.54
N LYS A 409 -60.98 -13.72 6.28
CA LYS A 409 -60.79 -12.57 5.34
C LYS A 409 -61.28 -11.32 6.16
N THR A 410 -61.18 -10.01 5.90
CA THR A 410 -60.75 -9.00 4.88
C THR A 410 -60.65 -7.65 5.68
N GLN A 411 -60.25 -6.44 5.27
CA GLN A 411 -59.68 -5.68 4.12
C GLN A 411 -59.07 -4.39 4.77
N ALA A 412 -58.33 -3.44 4.18
CA ALA A 412 -57.74 -3.12 2.86
C ALA A 412 -56.44 -2.29 3.16
N LYS A 413 -55.93 -1.27 2.45
CA LYS A 413 -56.19 -0.60 1.15
C LYS A 413 -54.87 0.04 0.65
N LYS A 414 -54.45 -0.25 -0.58
CA LYS A 414 -53.39 0.39 -1.41
C LYS A 414 -52.33 1.33 -0.76
N SER A 415 -51.07 0.88 -0.74
CA SER A 415 -49.94 1.64 -1.30
C SER A 415 -48.95 0.66 -1.95
N GLN A 416 -48.33 1.02 -3.08
CA GLN A 416 -47.43 0.13 -3.83
C GLN A 416 -45.98 0.39 -3.46
N GLY A 417 -45.41 -0.45 -2.59
CA GLY A 417 -43.98 -0.60 -2.41
C GLY A 417 -43.52 -1.92 -3.01
N ILE A 418 -42.45 -1.91 -3.82
CA ILE A 418 -41.86 -3.13 -4.36
C ILE A 418 -41.26 -3.93 -3.19
N GLN A 419 -41.88 -5.05 -2.85
CA GLN A 419 -41.39 -5.94 -1.81
C GLN A 419 -40.05 -6.56 -2.25
N LYS A 420 -39.03 -6.47 -1.39
CA LYS A 420 -37.81 -7.27 -1.55
C LYS A 420 -38.19 -8.74 -1.37
N GLY A 421 -38.36 -9.47 -2.46
CA GLY A 421 -38.45 -10.92 -2.44
C GLY A 421 -37.14 -11.48 -1.89
N GLN A 422 -37.19 -12.05 -0.69
CA GLN A 422 -36.12 -12.93 -0.22
C GLN A 422 -36.18 -14.22 -1.03
N VAL A 423 -35.53 -14.22 -2.19
CA VAL A 423 -35.15 -15.47 -2.86
C VAL A 423 -34.06 -16.09 -1.99
N ASN A 424 -34.50 -16.91 -1.05
CA ASN A 424 -33.62 -17.64 -0.15
C ASN A 424 -33.04 -18.84 -0.90
N GLU A 425 -32.11 -18.57 -1.82
CA GLU A 425 -31.26 -19.60 -2.41
C GLU A 425 -30.45 -20.25 -1.30
N GLN A 426 -30.97 -21.36 -0.79
CA GLN A 426 -30.22 -22.27 0.04
C GLN A 426 -29.04 -22.76 -0.79
N ARG A 427 -27.83 -22.30 -0.48
CA ARG A 427 -26.58 -22.84 -1.04
C ARG A 427 -26.69 -24.37 -1.02
N PRO A 428 -26.56 -25.07 -2.16
CA PRO A 428 -26.45 -26.52 -2.14
C PRO A 428 -25.23 -26.89 -1.27
N LYS A 429 -25.29 -28.05 -0.60
CA LYS A 429 -24.15 -28.52 0.21
C LYS A 429 -22.89 -28.48 -0.66
N ARG A 430 -21.83 -27.80 -0.18
CA ARG A 430 -20.55 -27.70 -0.89
C ARG A 430 -20.04 -29.14 -1.09
N ASN A 431 -20.09 -29.62 -2.34
CA ASN A 431 -19.39 -30.84 -2.70
C ASN A 431 -17.89 -30.61 -2.47
N THR A 432 -17.13 -31.66 -2.17
CA THR A 432 -15.66 -31.58 -2.10
C THR A 432 -15.14 -30.96 -3.41
N PRO A 433 -14.22 -29.97 -3.36
CA PRO A 433 -13.74 -29.32 -4.58
C PRO A 433 -13.15 -30.33 -5.53
N GLN A 434 -13.75 -30.45 -6.73
CA GLN A 434 -13.24 -31.32 -7.77
C GLN A 434 -12.20 -30.54 -8.58
N PRO A 435 -11.07 -31.16 -8.96
CA PRO A 435 -10.10 -30.49 -9.83
C PRO A 435 -10.74 -30.16 -11.20
N PRO A 436 -10.22 -29.14 -11.91
CA PRO A 436 -10.59 -28.90 -13.30
C PRO A 436 -10.25 -30.13 -14.17
N THR A 437 -10.99 -30.31 -15.26
CA THR A 437 -10.72 -31.38 -16.24
C THR A 437 -9.55 -31.02 -17.15
N MET A 438 -9.34 -29.72 -17.38
CA MET A 438 -8.12 -29.20 -18.00
C MET A 438 -6.97 -29.15 -16.96
N PRO A 439 -5.73 -29.52 -17.33
CA PRO A 439 -4.60 -29.48 -16.41
C PRO A 439 -4.25 -28.04 -16.02
N LEU A 440 -3.79 -27.83 -14.78
CA LEU A 440 -3.44 -26.51 -14.24
C LEU A 440 -2.40 -25.75 -15.11
N SER A 441 -1.54 -26.48 -15.83
CA SER A 441 -0.58 -25.91 -16.78
C SER A 441 -1.21 -25.21 -17.99
N ALA A 442 -2.47 -25.48 -18.32
CA ALA A 442 -3.22 -24.75 -19.34
C ALA A 442 -3.63 -23.33 -18.88
N TYR A 443 -3.79 -23.13 -17.57
CA TYR A 443 -4.14 -21.84 -16.96
C TYR A 443 -2.91 -21.01 -16.61
N ALA A 444 -1.78 -21.65 -16.29
CA ALA A 444 -0.51 -20.96 -16.01
C ALA A 444 -0.04 -20.08 -17.19
N GLY A 445 0.64 -18.97 -16.87
CA GLY A 445 1.16 -18.00 -17.84
C GLY A 445 1.06 -16.54 -17.39
N ASN A 446 1.50 -15.63 -18.25
CA ASN A 446 1.34 -14.19 -18.04
C ASN A 446 0.01 -13.69 -18.60
N TYR A 447 -0.66 -12.83 -17.84
CA TYR A 447 -1.94 -12.21 -18.16
C TYR A 447 -1.79 -10.69 -18.05
N TRP A 448 -2.20 -9.95 -19.08
CA TRP A 448 -2.00 -8.52 -19.19
C TRP A 448 -3.31 -7.74 -19.34
N ASN A 449 -3.48 -6.73 -18.52
CA ASN A 449 -4.48 -5.66 -18.65
C ASN A 449 -3.74 -4.31 -18.84
N PRO A 450 -4.25 -3.35 -19.62
CA PRO A 450 -3.55 -2.07 -19.81
C PRO A 450 -3.44 -1.23 -18.52
N GLY A 451 -4.45 -1.28 -17.64
CA GLY A 451 -4.51 -0.51 -16.40
C GLY A 451 -3.96 -1.25 -15.17
N TYR A 452 -4.27 -2.54 -15.05
CA TYR A 452 -3.79 -3.42 -13.96
C TYR A 452 -2.49 -4.17 -14.30
N HIS A 453 -1.90 -3.86 -15.46
CA HIS A 453 -0.61 -4.38 -15.93
C HIS A 453 -0.51 -5.92 -15.96
N ASN A 454 0.61 -6.50 -15.54
CA ASN A 454 0.87 -7.93 -15.63
C ASN A 454 0.51 -8.66 -14.32
N LEU A 455 -0.14 -9.82 -14.44
CA LEU A 455 -0.23 -10.85 -13.41
C LEU A 455 0.35 -12.16 -13.95
N LEU A 456 1.16 -12.85 -13.15
CA LEU A 456 1.77 -14.13 -13.49
C LEU A 456 1.07 -15.26 -12.74
N VAL A 457 0.24 -16.04 -13.45
CA VAL A 457 -0.39 -17.25 -12.92
C VAL A 457 0.65 -18.37 -12.90
N GLN A 458 1.00 -18.80 -11.69
CA GLN A 458 1.92 -19.88 -11.37
C GLN A 458 1.13 -21.11 -10.90
N ILE A 459 1.83 -22.23 -10.74
CA ILE A 459 1.34 -23.37 -9.96
C ILE A 459 2.18 -23.43 -8.69
N ARG A 460 1.54 -23.40 -7.51
CA ARG A 460 2.15 -23.60 -6.20
C ARG A 460 1.20 -24.48 -5.38
N ASP A 461 1.75 -25.48 -4.68
CA ASP A 461 1.00 -26.43 -3.83
C ASP A 461 -0.26 -27.03 -4.49
N ASP A 462 -0.09 -27.53 -5.73
CA ASP A 462 -1.13 -28.09 -6.60
C ASP A 462 -2.38 -27.19 -6.82
N ALA A 463 -2.22 -25.88 -6.64
CA ALA A 463 -3.21 -24.86 -6.98
C ALA A 463 -2.64 -23.83 -7.97
N LEU A 464 -3.53 -23.06 -8.61
CA LEU A 464 -3.11 -21.84 -9.30
C LEU A 464 -2.81 -20.76 -8.26
N PHE A 465 -1.76 -19.97 -8.51
CA PHE A 465 -1.29 -18.92 -7.62
C PHE A 465 -0.91 -17.65 -8.38
N ILE A 466 -1.24 -16.47 -7.84
CA ILE A 466 -0.73 -15.18 -8.32
C ILE A 466 -0.03 -14.45 -7.16
N ASP A 467 1.13 -13.88 -7.48
CA ASP A 467 1.87 -12.95 -6.63
C ASP A 467 1.63 -11.53 -7.19
N ALA A 468 1.06 -10.63 -6.38
CA ALA A 468 0.79 -9.22 -6.72
C ALA A 468 1.24 -8.29 -5.57
N THR A 469 2.26 -8.72 -4.83
CA THR A 469 2.86 -8.00 -3.70
C THR A 469 3.66 -6.76 -4.11
N ASP A 470 3.85 -6.56 -5.41
CA ASP A 470 4.35 -5.34 -6.05
C ASP A 470 3.29 -4.22 -6.16
N ARG A 471 2.00 -4.52 -5.94
CA ARG A 471 0.92 -3.51 -5.89
C ARG A 471 0.87 -2.76 -4.56
N SER A 472 0.24 -1.57 -4.57
CA SER A 472 0.14 -0.69 -3.39
C SER A 472 -0.68 -1.35 -2.28
N MET A 473 -1.90 -1.80 -2.61
CA MET A 473 -2.65 -2.77 -1.80
C MET A 473 -2.20 -4.19 -2.14
N GLY A 474 -0.93 -4.49 -1.91
CA GLY A 474 -0.30 -5.75 -2.35
C GLY A 474 -1.03 -7.00 -1.83
N PHE A 475 -1.22 -8.00 -2.70
CA PHE A 475 -1.94 -9.23 -2.36
C PHE A 475 -1.33 -10.48 -3.01
N THR A 476 -1.81 -11.65 -2.57
CA THR A 476 -1.60 -12.92 -3.27
C THR A 476 -2.94 -13.61 -3.51
N LEU A 477 -3.08 -14.35 -4.62
CA LEU A 477 -4.29 -15.14 -4.92
C LEU A 477 -4.00 -16.64 -4.92
N LYS A 478 -4.81 -17.44 -4.22
CA LYS A 478 -4.86 -18.91 -4.35
C LYS A 478 -6.24 -19.37 -4.82
N PHE A 479 -6.29 -20.15 -5.89
CA PHE A 479 -7.55 -20.45 -6.60
C PHE A 479 -8.13 -21.83 -6.21
N GLU A 480 -9.40 -21.85 -5.78
CA GLU A 480 -10.24 -23.04 -5.59
C GLU A 480 -11.15 -23.22 -6.84
N HIS A 481 -11.14 -24.38 -7.49
CA HIS A 481 -12.00 -24.62 -8.66
C HIS A 481 -13.46 -24.85 -8.25
N VAL A 482 -14.38 -24.16 -8.93
CA VAL A 482 -15.83 -24.20 -8.64
C VAL A 482 -16.59 -25.01 -9.70
N SER A 483 -16.49 -24.64 -10.99
CA SER A 483 -17.13 -25.41 -12.07
C SER A 483 -16.65 -25.10 -13.49
N ASP A 484 -16.98 -26.03 -14.39
CA ASP A 484 -16.98 -25.87 -15.86
C ASP A 484 -15.61 -25.53 -16.50
N ASP A 485 -14.49 -25.86 -15.83
CA ASP A 485 -13.12 -25.46 -16.21
C ASP A 485 -12.91 -23.93 -16.28
N ARG A 486 -13.88 -23.13 -15.83
CA ARG A 486 -13.88 -21.67 -16.03
C ARG A 486 -13.94 -20.90 -14.73
N LYS A 487 -14.74 -21.37 -13.77
CA LYS A 487 -15.08 -20.61 -12.56
C LYS A 487 -14.25 -21.07 -11.38
N PHE A 488 -13.63 -20.10 -10.71
CA PHE A 488 -12.80 -20.31 -9.53
C PHE A 488 -13.17 -19.26 -8.47
N ASP A 489 -13.16 -19.68 -7.21
CA ASP A 489 -13.14 -18.78 -6.06
C ASP A 489 -11.64 -18.54 -5.76
N ALA A 490 -11.18 -17.28 -5.78
CA ALA A 490 -9.80 -16.92 -5.51
C ALA A 490 -9.68 -16.31 -4.11
N HIS A 491 -9.01 -17.01 -3.21
CA HIS A 491 -8.61 -16.49 -1.91
C HIS A 491 -7.57 -15.40 -2.09
N LEU A 492 -7.96 -14.15 -1.83
CA LEU A 492 -7.10 -12.97 -1.85
C LEU A 492 -6.61 -12.74 -0.43
N THR A 493 -5.33 -13.02 -0.20
CA THR A 493 -4.66 -12.72 1.06
C THR A 493 -3.88 -11.41 0.95
N ASP A 494 -4.24 -10.43 1.78
CA ASP A 494 -3.63 -9.09 1.89
C ASP A 494 -2.20 -9.19 2.46
N TRP A 495 -1.23 -8.53 1.83
CA TRP A 495 0.19 -8.58 2.22
C TRP A 495 0.47 -7.91 3.57
N LEU A 496 -0.27 -6.85 3.90
CA LEU A 496 -0.01 -6.00 5.07
C LEU A 496 -0.70 -6.56 6.31
N ASP A 497 -2.02 -6.71 6.28
CA ASP A 497 -2.78 -7.13 7.45
C ASP A 497 -3.00 -8.66 7.55
N GLY A 498 -2.81 -9.39 6.44
CA GLY A 498 -3.03 -10.85 6.38
C GLY A 498 -4.50 -11.25 6.45
N SER A 499 -5.42 -10.35 6.13
CA SER A 499 -6.83 -10.69 5.87
C SER A 499 -6.97 -11.56 4.63
N ASP A 500 -8.00 -12.40 4.60
CA ASP A 500 -8.33 -13.28 3.47
C ASP A 500 -9.79 -13.05 3.06
N ASP A 501 -9.99 -12.62 1.82
CA ASP A 501 -11.29 -12.37 1.19
C ASP A 501 -11.43 -13.24 -0.08
N ILE A 502 -12.67 -13.55 -0.51
CA ILE A 502 -12.89 -14.40 -1.70
C ILE A 502 -13.29 -13.53 -2.90
N VAL A 503 -12.36 -13.37 -3.84
CA VAL A 503 -12.58 -12.73 -5.15
C VAL A 503 -13.06 -13.77 -6.16
N LYS A 504 -14.06 -13.41 -6.99
CA LYS A 504 -14.49 -14.27 -8.10
C LYS A 504 -13.50 -14.21 -9.25
N ALA A 505 -13.11 -15.37 -9.77
CA ALA A 505 -12.28 -15.50 -10.95
C ALA A 505 -12.98 -16.32 -12.06
N GLU A 506 -12.85 -15.88 -13.31
CA GLU A 506 -13.34 -16.61 -14.48
C GLU A 506 -12.31 -16.65 -15.61
N PHE A 507 -12.04 -17.84 -16.15
CA PHE A 507 -11.19 -18.03 -17.32
C PHE A 507 -12.02 -18.16 -18.60
N VAL A 508 -11.61 -17.46 -19.67
CA VAL A 508 -12.17 -17.65 -21.01
C VAL A 508 -11.38 -18.75 -21.71
N ILE A 509 -12.10 -19.73 -22.27
CA ILE A 509 -11.54 -20.85 -23.03
C ILE A 509 -12.11 -20.81 -24.46
N GLU A 510 -11.21 -20.62 -25.42
CA GLU A 510 -11.47 -20.55 -26.87
C GLU A 510 -10.58 -21.61 -27.55
N ASP A 511 -11.12 -22.41 -28.46
CA ASP A 511 -10.41 -23.51 -29.16
C ASP A 511 -9.58 -24.44 -28.23
N ALA A 512 -10.17 -24.77 -27.07
CA ALA A 512 -9.57 -25.55 -25.98
C ALA A 512 -8.29 -24.95 -25.34
N GLN A 513 -8.06 -23.65 -25.52
CA GLN A 513 -6.98 -22.89 -24.90
C GLN A 513 -7.54 -21.79 -24.00
N VAL A 514 -6.92 -21.57 -22.83
CA VAL A 514 -7.25 -20.45 -21.95
C VAL A 514 -6.69 -19.17 -22.56
N THR A 515 -7.54 -18.18 -22.87
CA THR A 515 -7.12 -16.93 -23.57
C THR A 515 -7.25 -15.67 -22.71
N ARG A 516 -8.08 -15.69 -21.66
CA ARG A 516 -8.27 -14.56 -20.72
C ARG A 516 -8.51 -15.05 -19.30
N LEU A 517 -8.18 -14.20 -18.32
CA LEU A 517 -8.57 -14.30 -16.92
C LEU A 517 -9.33 -13.04 -16.54
N GLY A 518 -10.49 -13.18 -15.92
CA GLY A 518 -11.26 -12.12 -15.29
C GLY A 518 -11.17 -12.24 -13.77
N LEU A 519 -10.96 -11.12 -13.09
CA LEU A 519 -10.96 -11.04 -11.62
C LEU A 519 -11.92 -9.93 -11.16
N GLN A 520 -12.77 -10.21 -10.16
CA GLN A 520 -13.64 -9.20 -9.56
C GLN A 520 -12.88 -8.36 -8.50
N LEU A 521 -11.82 -7.68 -8.92
CA LEU A 521 -11.03 -6.78 -8.06
C LEU A 521 -11.79 -5.51 -7.64
N GLU A 522 -12.85 -5.16 -8.38
CA GLU A 522 -13.65 -3.96 -8.16
C GLU A 522 -15.11 -4.31 -7.94
N GLU A 523 -15.59 -4.23 -6.69
CA GLU A 523 -16.99 -4.52 -6.34
C GLU A 523 -17.98 -3.49 -6.89
N MET A 524 -17.49 -2.28 -7.20
CA MET A 524 -18.29 -1.19 -7.76
C MET A 524 -18.57 -1.34 -9.27
N LEU A 525 -17.84 -2.24 -9.95
CA LEU A 525 -18.03 -2.55 -11.36
C LEU A 525 -18.97 -3.74 -11.56
N LYS A 526 -19.76 -3.70 -12.64
CA LYS A 526 -20.61 -4.82 -13.06
C LYS A 526 -19.85 -5.93 -13.77
N GLU A 527 -18.66 -5.62 -14.27
CA GLU A 527 -17.81 -6.52 -15.04
C GLU A 527 -16.49 -6.74 -14.30
N MET A 528 -15.89 -7.91 -14.49
CA MET A 528 -14.57 -8.23 -13.96
C MET A 528 -13.47 -7.43 -14.68
N ILE A 529 -12.35 -7.22 -13.99
CA ILE A 529 -11.11 -6.76 -14.62
C ILE A 529 -10.56 -7.91 -15.46
N TRP A 530 -10.64 -7.77 -16.79
CA TRP A 530 -10.18 -8.79 -17.72
C TRP A 530 -8.73 -8.57 -18.15
N PHE A 531 -7.91 -9.60 -18.01
CA PHE A 531 -6.54 -9.69 -18.45
C PHE A 531 -6.46 -10.66 -19.64
N LYS A 532 -5.82 -10.25 -20.75
CA LYS A 532 -5.56 -11.14 -21.89
C LYS A 532 -4.29 -11.95 -21.64
N LYS A 533 -4.36 -13.27 -21.83
CA LYS A 533 -3.20 -14.14 -21.76
C LYS A 533 -2.18 -13.78 -22.84
N LYS A 534 -0.89 -13.87 -22.52
CA LYS A 534 0.22 -13.58 -23.42
C LYS A 534 0.92 -14.87 -23.81
N ASP A 535 0.49 -15.45 -24.92
CA ASP A 535 1.10 -16.65 -25.49
C ASP A 535 2.54 -16.35 -25.90
N GLY A 536 3.49 -17.02 -25.24
CA GLY A 536 4.90 -16.69 -25.32
C GLY A 536 5.75 -17.25 -24.16
N VAL A 537 5.14 -17.54 -23.01
CA VAL A 537 5.80 -18.26 -21.90
C VAL A 537 5.22 -19.66 -21.79
N ARG A 538 5.94 -20.65 -22.32
CA ARG A 538 5.64 -22.08 -22.11
C ARG A 538 5.78 -22.43 -20.63
N SER A 539 4.99 -23.41 -20.16
CA SER A 539 5.06 -23.94 -18.80
C SER A 539 6.45 -24.47 -18.46
N GLY A 540 7.16 -23.73 -17.62
CA GLY A 540 8.35 -24.15 -16.90
C GLY A 540 8.40 -23.39 -15.58
N ALA A 541 8.87 -24.04 -14.52
CA ALA A 541 9.01 -23.41 -13.20
C ALA A 541 9.76 -22.08 -13.32
N ALA A 542 9.30 -21.07 -12.57
CA ALA A 542 9.54 -19.66 -12.82
C ALA A 542 11.01 -19.32 -13.12
N ARG A 543 11.35 -19.24 -14.42
CA ARG A 543 12.52 -18.49 -14.84
C ARG A 543 12.20 -17.01 -14.69
N VAL A 544 12.62 -16.45 -13.56
CA VAL A 544 13.14 -15.06 -13.45
C VAL A 544 13.68 -14.67 -14.82
N GLN A 545 13.17 -13.56 -15.39
CA GLN A 545 13.35 -13.19 -16.82
C GLN A 545 14.76 -13.57 -17.28
N ASN A 546 14.87 -14.70 -17.99
CA ASN A 546 16.14 -15.41 -18.06
C ASN A 546 17.19 -14.47 -18.63
N PRO A 547 18.17 -13.99 -17.84
CA PRO A 547 19.04 -12.94 -18.32
C PRO A 547 19.83 -13.48 -19.52
N LEU A 548 20.31 -12.58 -20.37
CA LEU A 548 21.16 -12.95 -21.51
C LEU A 548 22.48 -13.60 -21.08
N PHE A 549 22.72 -13.63 -19.76
CA PHE A 549 23.87 -14.15 -19.02
C PHE A 549 23.36 -15.09 -17.92
N ARG A 550 24.03 -16.21 -17.65
CA ARG A 550 23.62 -17.15 -16.58
C ARG A 550 24.61 -17.34 -15.44
N GLY A 551 25.87 -16.98 -15.69
CA GLY A 551 26.90 -16.86 -14.66
C GLY A 551 27.32 -15.41 -14.50
N VAL A 552 27.67 -15.03 -13.29
CA VAL A 552 28.34 -13.77 -12.96
C VAL A 552 29.63 -14.11 -12.21
N VAL A 553 30.77 -13.66 -12.70
CA VAL A 553 32.07 -13.83 -12.02
C VAL A 553 32.33 -12.62 -11.13
N PHE A 554 32.98 -12.82 -9.99
CA PHE A 554 33.43 -11.74 -9.10
C PHE A 554 34.94 -11.81 -8.86
N SER A 555 35.64 -10.68 -9.04
CA SER A 555 37.05 -10.50 -8.65
C SER A 555 37.15 -9.45 -7.52
N PRO A 556 37.72 -9.79 -6.35
CA PRO A 556 37.85 -8.89 -5.20
C PRO A 556 38.94 -7.83 -5.42
N THR A 557 39.07 -6.85 -4.53
CA THR A 557 40.24 -5.95 -4.57
C THR A 557 41.54 -6.68 -4.21
N LEU A 558 42.67 -6.09 -4.56
CA LEU A 558 44.01 -6.61 -4.27
C LEU A 558 44.20 -6.83 -2.76
N GLY A 559 44.82 -7.94 -2.38
CA GLY A 559 45.07 -8.30 -0.97
C GLY A 559 43.84 -8.79 -0.19
N THR A 560 42.68 -8.99 -0.81
CA THR A 560 41.44 -9.36 -0.08
C THR A 560 40.77 -10.64 -0.59
N THR A 561 40.14 -11.38 0.33
CA THR A 561 39.22 -12.49 0.00
C THR A 561 37.85 -11.95 -0.45
N PRO A 562 37.15 -12.63 -1.40
CA PRO A 562 35.76 -12.37 -1.74
C PRO A 562 34.77 -12.43 -0.57
N LEU A 563 35.12 -13.05 0.56
CA LEU A 563 34.25 -13.13 1.75
C LEU A 563 33.81 -11.74 2.26
N PHE A 564 34.63 -10.71 2.11
CA PHE A 564 34.26 -9.32 2.42
C PHE A 564 33.11 -8.76 1.55
N TYR A 565 32.85 -9.38 0.40
CA TYR A 565 31.84 -8.97 -0.58
C TYR A 565 30.62 -9.89 -0.60
N ASN A 566 30.50 -10.79 0.39
CA ASN A 566 29.45 -11.82 0.45
C ASN A 566 28.03 -11.23 0.38
N ALA A 567 27.75 -10.08 1.01
CA ALA A 567 26.46 -9.41 0.90
C ALA A 567 26.12 -8.97 -0.54
N ILE A 568 27.11 -8.49 -1.32
CA ILE A 568 26.92 -8.13 -2.72
C ILE A 568 26.75 -9.39 -3.58
N ALA A 569 27.56 -10.44 -3.33
CA ALA A 569 27.42 -11.72 -4.00
C ALA A 569 26.03 -12.36 -3.76
N GLN A 570 25.49 -12.25 -2.55
CA GLN A 570 24.14 -12.70 -2.20
C GLN A 570 23.05 -11.87 -2.90
N ALA A 571 23.21 -10.55 -2.99
CA ALA A 571 22.28 -9.69 -3.73
C ALA A 571 22.28 -9.97 -5.25
N VAL A 572 23.45 -10.26 -5.84
CA VAL A 572 23.54 -10.69 -7.24
C VAL A 572 22.95 -12.11 -7.42
N ALA A 573 23.15 -13.01 -6.46
CA ALA A 573 22.57 -14.35 -6.50
C ALA A 573 21.03 -14.36 -6.35
N SER A 574 20.47 -13.52 -5.46
CA SER A 574 19.02 -13.42 -5.25
C SER A 574 18.28 -12.83 -6.46
N ALA A 575 18.97 -12.01 -7.28
CA ALA A 575 18.50 -11.60 -8.60
C ALA A 575 18.48 -12.73 -9.66
N GLY A 576 18.80 -13.98 -9.28
CA GLY A 576 18.65 -15.18 -10.11
C GLY A 576 19.89 -15.61 -10.91
N TYR A 577 21.06 -15.07 -10.58
CA TYR A 577 22.34 -15.40 -11.22
C TYR A 577 23.12 -16.47 -10.46
N ILE A 578 23.91 -17.29 -11.16
CA ILE A 578 24.94 -18.12 -10.53
C ILE A 578 26.18 -17.24 -10.33
N VAL A 579 26.49 -16.88 -9.09
CA VAL A 579 27.67 -16.08 -8.76
C VAL A 579 28.88 -16.98 -8.49
N VAL A 580 30.03 -16.65 -9.07
CA VAL A 580 31.31 -17.36 -8.90
C VAL A 580 32.37 -16.34 -8.49
N SER A 581 32.71 -16.32 -7.22
CA SER A 581 33.84 -15.54 -6.68
C SER A 581 35.16 -16.26 -6.92
N ILE A 582 36.18 -15.53 -7.37
CA ILE A 582 37.55 -16.05 -7.56
C ILE A 582 38.45 -15.53 -6.44
N GLU A 583 39.13 -16.45 -5.75
CA GLU A 583 40.30 -16.14 -4.93
C GLU A 583 41.54 -16.30 -5.81
N HIS A 584 42.26 -15.21 -6.05
CA HIS A 584 43.41 -15.21 -6.97
C HIS A 584 44.68 -15.68 -6.24
N PRO A 585 45.38 -16.73 -6.70
CA PRO A 585 46.60 -17.22 -6.07
C PRO A 585 47.69 -16.15 -6.02
N TYR A 586 48.40 -16.07 -4.89
CA TYR A 586 49.39 -15.03 -4.57
C TYR A 586 48.84 -13.59 -4.50
N ASP A 587 47.52 -13.40 -4.55
CA ASP A 587 46.86 -12.09 -4.60
C ASP A 587 45.87 -11.87 -3.43
N ALA A 588 45.33 -12.95 -2.85
CA ALA A 588 44.58 -12.93 -1.60
C ALA A 588 45.53 -13.06 -0.39
N GLU A 589 45.17 -12.46 0.75
CA GLU A 589 45.98 -12.47 2.00
C GLU A 589 46.39 -13.89 2.42
N PHE A 590 45.44 -14.84 2.35
CA PHE A 590 45.64 -16.26 2.60
C PHE A 590 44.73 -17.08 1.68
N LEU A 591 45.28 -18.11 1.02
CA LEU A 591 44.55 -19.09 0.20
C LEU A 591 44.99 -20.51 0.62
N GLU A 592 44.03 -21.37 0.97
CA GLU A 592 44.27 -22.81 1.20
C GLU A 592 43.71 -23.64 0.03
N PHE A 593 44.55 -24.50 -0.56
CA PHE A 593 44.15 -25.43 -1.61
C PHE A 593 43.51 -26.70 -1.03
N PRO A 594 42.74 -27.49 -1.81
CA PRO A 594 42.09 -28.71 -1.33
C PRO A 594 43.02 -29.81 -0.77
N ASP A 595 44.33 -29.73 -1.02
CA ASP A 595 45.37 -30.61 -0.45
C ASP A 595 45.98 -30.10 0.86
N ARG A 596 45.49 -28.95 1.37
CA ARG A 596 46.00 -28.19 2.53
C ARG A 596 47.37 -27.54 2.34
N SER A 597 47.88 -27.48 1.12
CA SER A 597 48.92 -26.48 0.80
C SER A 597 48.29 -25.08 0.83
N ASN A 598 49.08 -24.06 1.15
CA ASN A 598 48.60 -22.67 1.16
C ASN A 598 49.61 -21.73 0.50
N VAL A 599 49.09 -20.62 0.00
CA VAL A 599 49.86 -19.49 -0.52
C VAL A 599 49.31 -18.19 0.06
N THR A 600 50.20 -17.26 0.40
CA THR A 600 49.85 -15.92 0.87
C THR A 600 50.08 -14.89 -0.23
N ALA A 601 49.57 -13.67 -0.04
CA ALA A 601 49.79 -12.57 -0.96
C ALA A 601 51.29 -12.31 -1.23
N ALA A 602 51.64 -12.12 -2.49
CA ALA A 602 52.95 -11.65 -2.92
C ALA A 602 53.04 -10.12 -2.74
N ASN A 603 54.25 -9.62 -2.49
CA ASN A 603 54.49 -8.17 -2.41
C ASN A 603 54.57 -7.57 -3.83
N ILE A 604 53.44 -7.11 -4.34
CA ILE A 604 53.27 -6.55 -5.69
C ILE A 604 53.46 -5.02 -5.62
N THR A 605 54.38 -4.48 -6.42
CA THR A 605 54.56 -3.03 -6.57
C THR A 605 53.58 -2.43 -7.59
N ASP A 606 53.32 -1.12 -7.53
CA ASP A 606 52.43 -0.41 -8.45
C ASP A 606 52.75 -0.69 -9.93
N ALA A 607 54.05 -0.75 -10.27
CA ALA A 607 54.53 -1.06 -11.63
C ALA A 607 54.22 -2.49 -12.10
N GLN A 608 53.78 -3.38 -11.21
CA GLN A 608 53.38 -4.76 -11.49
C GLN A 608 51.85 -4.95 -11.46
N VAL A 609 51.07 -3.96 -11.00
CA VAL A 609 49.59 -4.06 -10.96
C VAL A 609 48.97 -4.35 -12.34
N PRO A 610 49.42 -3.77 -13.47
CA PRO A 610 48.89 -4.12 -14.80
C PRO A 610 49.15 -5.58 -15.21
N LEU A 611 50.24 -6.19 -14.71
CA LEU A 611 50.50 -7.63 -14.89
C LEU A 611 49.55 -8.47 -14.02
N GLY A 612 49.28 -8.03 -12.79
CA GLY A 612 48.27 -8.61 -11.91
C GLY A 612 46.87 -8.59 -12.53
N VAL A 613 46.44 -7.44 -13.10
CA VAL A 613 45.18 -7.30 -13.84
C VAL A 613 45.08 -8.30 -15.00
N ASN A 614 46.16 -8.45 -15.79
CA ASN A 614 46.19 -9.40 -16.90
C ASN A 614 46.13 -10.86 -16.42
N ASN A 615 46.81 -11.21 -15.32
CA ASN A 615 46.76 -12.54 -14.72
C ASN A 615 45.36 -12.85 -14.18
N ARG A 616 44.75 -11.95 -13.41
CA ARG A 616 43.38 -12.08 -12.90
C ARG A 616 42.36 -12.31 -14.02
N ALA A 617 42.50 -11.64 -15.15
CA ALA A 617 41.64 -11.85 -16.32
C ALA A 617 41.86 -13.22 -17.01
N ARG A 618 43.06 -13.81 -16.90
CA ARG A 618 43.32 -15.20 -17.30
C ARG A 618 42.73 -16.19 -16.31
N ASP A 619 42.77 -15.91 -15.00
CA ASP A 619 42.11 -16.76 -13.99
C ASP A 619 40.60 -16.82 -14.20
N VAL A 620 39.97 -15.70 -14.58
CA VAL A 620 38.57 -15.66 -15.03
C VAL A 620 38.37 -16.62 -16.21
N SER A 621 39.22 -16.55 -17.23
CA SER A 621 39.14 -17.43 -18.41
C SER A 621 39.30 -18.91 -18.03
N PHE A 622 40.25 -19.24 -17.15
CA PHE A 622 40.50 -20.58 -16.64
C PHE A 622 39.31 -21.11 -15.83
N VAL A 623 38.72 -20.31 -14.94
CA VAL A 623 37.52 -20.68 -14.19
C VAL A 623 36.34 -20.92 -15.12
N LEU A 624 36.17 -20.12 -16.18
CA LEU A 624 35.16 -20.36 -17.21
C LEU A 624 35.43 -21.63 -18.04
N ASP A 625 36.68 -22.03 -18.25
CA ASP A 625 37.03 -23.32 -18.85
C ASP A 625 36.66 -24.49 -17.93
N GLN A 626 37.08 -24.46 -16.65
CA GLN A 626 36.74 -25.52 -15.69
C GLN A 626 35.21 -25.70 -15.57
N LEU A 627 34.48 -24.60 -15.39
CA LEU A 627 33.02 -24.59 -15.30
C LEU A 627 32.31 -24.99 -16.61
N SER A 628 32.98 -24.91 -17.77
CA SER A 628 32.44 -25.39 -19.06
C SER A 628 32.46 -26.92 -19.18
N THR A 629 33.23 -27.62 -18.33
CA THR A 629 33.39 -29.08 -18.40
C THR A 629 32.58 -29.81 -17.33
N LYS A 630 32.19 -31.05 -17.62
CA LYS A 630 31.57 -31.92 -16.62
C LYS A 630 32.52 -32.22 -15.46
N ASP A 631 33.79 -32.49 -15.76
CA ASP A 631 34.76 -32.97 -14.77
C ASP A 631 35.25 -31.83 -13.86
N GLY A 632 35.46 -30.62 -14.41
CA GLY A 632 35.72 -29.41 -13.62
C GLY A 632 34.54 -29.03 -12.72
N VAL A 633 33.29 -29.13 -13.20
CA VAL A 633 32.11 -28.94 -12.34
C VAL A 633 31.96 -30.06 -11.30
N ALA A 634 32.33 -31.31 -11.61
CA ALA A 634 32.32 -32.40 -10.64
C ALA A 634 33.38 -32.22 -9.53
N ALA A 635 34.52 -31.61 -9.85
CA ALA A 635 35.57 -31.26 -8.88
C ALA A 635 35.20 -30.05 -8.02
N LEU A 636 34.62 -29.00 -8.61
CA LEU A 636 34.26 -27.74 -7.93
C LEU A 636 32.93 -27.82 -7.17
N LEU A 637 31.98 -28.64 -7.63
CA LEU A 637 30.63 -28.78 -7.07
C LEU A 637 30.25 -30.27 -6.93
N PRO A 638 30.95 -31.03 -6.08
CA PRO A 638 30.73 -32.47 -5.92
C PRO A 638 29.29 -32.80 -5.50
N GLY A 639 28.77 -33.92 -6.00
CA GLY A 639 27.40 -34.39 -5.71
C GLY A 639 26.28 -33.74 -6.53
N THR A 640 26.52 -32.63 -7.24
CA THR A 640 25.48 -31.93 -8.03
C THR A 640 25.00 -32.66 -9.29
N GLY A 641 25.80 -33.60 -9.82
CA GLY A 641 25.48 -34.36 -11.04
C GLY A 641 25.41 -33.53 -12.33
N ALA A 642 25.77 -32.24 -12.29
CA ALA A 642 25.61 -31.32 -13.41
C ALA A 642 26.57 -31.62 -14.58
N PRO A 643 26.12 -31.50 -15.86
CA PRO A 643 26.93 -31.84 -17.04
C PRO A 643 27.91 -30.72 -17.48
N GLY A 644 28.23 -29.77 -16.61
CA GLY A 644 28.89 -28.50 -16.95
C GLY A 644 27.93 -27.30 -16.96
N LEU A 645 28.42 -26.11 -16.61
CA LEU A 645 27.68 -24.86 -16.72
C LEU A 645 27.77 -24.29 -18.14
N LYS A 646 26.70 -23.60 -18.58
CA LYS A 646 26.71 -22.89 -19.86
C LYS A 646 27.43 -21.55 -19.73
N ALA A 647 28.76 -21.57 -19.60
CA ALA A 647 29.63 -20.40 -19.54
C ALA A 647 29.76 -19.62 -20.87
N ARG A 648 28.74 -19.64 -21.75
CA ARG A 648 28.65 -18.78 -22.92
C ARG A 648 27.69 -17.63 -22.60
N ARG A 649 28.18 -16.39 -22.71
CA ARG A 649 27.55 -15.17 -22.19
C ARG A 649 27.53 -15.16 -20.65
N VAL A 650 28.59 -14.59 -20.11
CA VAL A 650 28.85 -14.39 -18.68
C VAL A 650 29.04 -12.89 -18.44
N ALA A 651 28.61 -12.40 -17.29
CA ALA A 651 28.97 -11.07 -16.82
C ALA A 651 30.08 -11.17 -15.76
N ILE A 652 30.82 -10.09 -15.53
CA ILE A 652 31.81 -10.02 -14.46
C ILE A 652 31.63 -8.71 -13.68
N TYR A 653 31.95 -8.70 -12.40
CA TYR A 653 32.11 -7.48 -11.62
C TYR A 653 33.31 -7.55 -10.68
N GLY A 654 33.79 -6.41 -10.25
CA GLY A 654 34.91 -6.34 -9.31
C GLY A 654 35.12 -4.95 -8.72
N HIS A 655 35.93 -4.91 -7.67
CA HIS A 655 36.29 -3.68 -6.96
C HIS A 655 37.79 -3.41 -7.15
N SER A 656 38.13 -2.16 -7.46
CA SER A 656 39.48 -1.64 -7.70
C SER A 656 40.25 -2.50 -8.71
N VAL A 657 41.36 -3.14 -8.33
CA VAL A 657 42.13 -4.04 -9.20
C VAL A 657 41.27 -5.19 -9.77
N GLY A 658 40.27 -5.67 -9.03
CA GLY A 658 39.28 -6.63 -9.53
C GLY A 658 38.30 -6.02 -10.55
N GLY A 659 38.02 -4.73 -10.46
CA GLY A 659 37.21 -3.97 -11.42
C GLY A 659 37.95 -3.69 -12.74
N ALA A 660 39.26 -3.43 -12.67
CA ALA A 660 40.12 -3.39 -13.84
C ALA A 660 40.27 -4.78 -14.49
N ALA A 661 40.43 -5.84 -13.68
CA ALA A 661 40.42 -7.22 -14.17
C ALA A 661 39.10 -7.61 -14.83
N ALA A 662 37.96 -7.08 -14.37
CA ALA A 662 36.66 -7.25 -15.01
C ALA A 662 36.64 -6.68 -16.45
N ALA A 663 37.24 -5.49 -16.66
CA ALA A 663 37.36 -4.87 -17.98
C ALA A 663 38.36 -5.61 -18.89
N GLU A 664 39.51 -6.05 -18.38
CA GLU A 664 40.49 -6.82 -19.15
C GLU A 664 39.96 -8.22 -19.51
N ALA A 665 39.16 -8.85 -18.64
CA ALA A 665 38.49 -10.12 -18.95
C ALA A 665 37.49 -10.01 -20.11
N MET A 666 36.74 -8.91 -20.21
CA MET A 666 35.89 -8.62 -21.38
C MET A 666 36.69 -8.47 -22.68
N ARG A 667 37.96 -8.04 -22.59
CA ARG A 667 38.85 -7.87 -23.74
C ARG A 667 39.55 -9.16 -24.14
N LEU A 668 39.83 -10.06 -23.20
CA LEU A 668 40.53 -11.32 -23.41
C LEU A 668 39.61 -12.51 -23.77
N ASP A 669 38.41 -12.60 -23.19
CA ASP A 669 37.52 -13.75 -23.35
C ASP A 669 36.14 -13.35 -23.89
N CYS A 670 35.83 -13.78 -25.12
CA CYS A 670 34.56 -13.49 -25.79
C CYS A 670 33.32 -14.16 -25.17
N ARG A 671 33.49 -15.00 -24.13
CA ARG A 671 32.40 -15.46 -23.27
C ARG A 671 31.91 -14.36 -22.33
N VAL A 672 32.80 -13.46 -21.92
CA VAL A 672 32.51 -12.33 -21.03
C VAL A 672 31.98 -11.17 -21.87
N VAL A 673 30.75 -10.74 -21.58
CA VAL A 673 29.95 -9.87 -22.47
C VAL A 673 29.31 -8.68 -21.76
N ALA A 674 29.51 -8.57 -20.45
CA ALA A 674 29.17 -7.42 -19.63
C ALA A 674 30.13 -7.35 -18.44
N GLY A 675 30.47 -6.14 -17.99
CA GLY A 675 31.42 -5.90 -16.91
C GLY A 675 30.99 -4.72 -16.06
N ALA A 676 31.24 -4.79 -14.75
CA ALA A 676 31.03 -3.68 -13.82
C ALA A 676 32.25 -3.47 -12.91
N ASN A 677 32.75 -2.24 -12.88
CA ASN A 677 33.81 -1.79 -11.99
C ASN A 677 33.15 -0.94 -10.90
N LEU A 678 33.24 -1.37 -9.63
CA LEU A 678 32.41 -0.83 -8.54
C LEU A 678 32.86 0.56 -8.03
N ASP A 679 34.15 0.87 -8.10
CA ASP A 679 34.75 2.16 -7.75
C ASP A 679 35.25 2.92 -9.00
N GLY A 680 35.36 2.25 -10.15
CA GLY A 680 35.79 2.84 -11.42
C GLY A 680 37.30 2.93 -11.62
N SER A 681 38.11 2.40 -10.68
CA SER A 681 39.57 2.43 -10.78
C SER A 681 40.09 1.57 -11.93
N MET A 682 40.96 2.14 -12.76
CA MET A 682 41.63 1.48 -13.88
C MET A 682 43.15 1.62 -13.73
N PHE A 683 43.90 0.60 -14.15
CA PHE A 683 45.35 0.44 -13.99
C PHE A 683 45.99 -0.05 -15.29
#